data_AF-A0A1B1DYM2-F1
#
_entry.id   AF-A0A1B1DYM2-F1
#
_cell.length_a   1.000
_cell.length_b   1.000
_cell.length_c   1.000
_cell.angle_alpha   90.00
_cell.angle_beta   90.00
_cell.angle_gamma   90.00
#
_symmetry.space_group_name_H-M   'P 1'
#
loop_
_entity.id
_entity.type
_entity.pdbx_description
1 polymer ?
#
loop_
_entity_poly.entity_id
_entity_poly.type
_entity_poly.pdbx_seq_one_letter_code
_entity_poly.pdbx_strand_id
1 'polypeptide(L)'
;MNLILCVFLKAIVTWCAAGKLNLNLFSNLVDIDKQFLEVHKNELIAKYVGDEDYMVYEHIRKDMYLKKNYVEVIIRGDLKNKGDKSVDSFVFLLPYHEAFQATTLRVRDQNEGELRYQILQEPRRDASEIQVDPFNEDYDLEQFQVKAYRVTLKRRLHKDEKVSLHFGYALGQPYFPFPVDISPEEGQKVMFYLSSKILLPYDVEEKEELKIFLCKNCSIVRIEDGDFLRSFVKFNNDTYVCEKGGERTMGELPHGGEEAVRNDQNEFVAKGSELGRFTLGHKALFYFRSNNHLGYFERVTKDIKLSQLGFVYEREEYILRNDAGRIQTFDRYLLSDYENRHTSEEKGTDRHTHTHRDDQSTTIIYSMKSKINYDIYDYEYFDDLGKIYLIQAEEIFDHKKKKSHIQFDLRPRYPLLGGWRAHFFNAFYHESNLYRIKNKENYYAYKIDISPSIKSFFIKQLKVRISLPPFSDDVAVVSRDDSVNVLTSKQKDWLDLFSFRNVVEIQIDKFFPPMDENYYHDFLVMYKFKFFKLFWKPLLVILITFAAILLLCLLRELPFDFNTAKENADKKESEERATFREKCKELYENLSYISDQLIQSMSNLTPEEKINQKVQLLEAEDKWTYDFIYLTKEFYTNFESCSRKHSLQNYVDKCFNYHAIVKKYFEAQLHNDLNSNLNEVAQAEKELLLLLNHSNERRCKMGLVFLFAPLFTLFVALLPPPILCLPPFSALKNGGGKKNLSNVPPLEHTSKKPLLFSEIKLKNRFRNDVKGFIQNVRSFHDIIEHKTPNSLLYVQEDLLNFHNSQFIGDIEIGTPPQSFKVVFDTGSSNFALPSTKCVKGGCASHKKFNPDRSSTYTQQLKGNKESIYTYIQHGYDDVNLKGLRIKHQSVGLAIEESLHPFSELPFDGIVGLGFSDPDFSFKKGYGTSLIETIKKQNLLKRNIFSFYVPKKLQEPGSITFGRANSKYALEGRQIEWFPVISIYFWEINLIDVQLSDQNLKICENRKCRAAIDTGSSLLTGPSSLMQPLIEKLYLEKDCSNKSSLPNISFILKNVEGKEVKFDFTPDDYILEETDEEDNSVQCVIGIMSLDVPAPRGPIFVFGNVFIRKYYSIFDNDHKLVGLIEARHDWT
;
A
#
# COMPACT_ATOMS: atom_id res chain seq x y z
N MET A 1 44.64 -6.60 -25.05
CA MET A 1 44.04 -5.36 -24.51
C MET A 1 43.55 -4.42 -25.62
N ASN A 2 44.41 -3.73 -26.38
CA ASN A 2 43.99 -2.61 -27.25
C ASN A 2 42.83 -2.94 -28.22
N LEU A 3 42.78 -4.14 -28.80
CA LEU A 3 41.66 -4.56 -29.66
C LEU A 3 40.31 -4.59 -28.90
N ILE A 4 40.31 -5.08 -27.65
CA ILE A 4 39.14 -5.09 -26.77
C ILE A 4 38.76 -3.66 -26.38
N LEU A 5 39.75 -2.80 -26.13
CA LEU A 5 39.51 -1.38 -25.83
C LEU A 5 38.89 -0.65 -27.03
N CYS A 6 39.32 -0.92 -28.26
CA CYS A 6 38.70 -0.39 -29.47
C CYS A 6 37.28 -0.92 -29.70
N VAL A 7 36.99 -2.18 -29.36
CA VAL A 7 35.62 -2.73 -29.41
C VAL A 7 34.74 -2.07 -28.35
N PHE A 8 35.22 -1.90 -27.12
CA PHE A 8 34.50 -1.17 -26.06
C PHE A 8 34.26 0.30 -26.43
N LEU A 9 35.28 1.01 -26.95
CA LEU A 9 35.14 2.40 -27.40
C LEU A 9 34.16 2.53 -28.57
N LYS A 10 34.19 1.61 -29.56
CA LYS A 10 33.16 1.59 -30.62
C LYS A 10 31.77 1.33 -30.04
N ALA A 11 31.61 0.35 -29.14
CA ALA A 11 30.34 0.07 -28.49
C ALA A 11 29.79 1.29 -27.73
N ILE A 12 30.62 1.95 -26.92
CA ILE A 12 30.29 3.17 -26.18
C ILE A 12 29.88 4.29 -27.15
N VAL A 13 30.65 4.54 -28.22
CA VAL A 13 30.32 5.57 -29.21
C VAL A 13 29.00 5.27 -29.93
N THR A 14 28.70 4.01 -30.25
CA THR A 14 27.37 3.64 -30.79
C THR A 14 26.24 3.78 -29.77
N TRP A 15 26.49 3.53 -28.48
CA TRP A 15 25.50 3.73 -27.41
C TRP A 15 25.22 5.22 -27.14
N CYS A 16 26.23 6.09 -27.23
CA CYS A 16 26.06 7.54 -27.13
C CYS A 16 25.34 8.18 -28.33
N ALA A 17 25.21 7.47 -29.46
CA ALA A 17 24.50 7.96 -30.65
C ALA A 17 23.02 7.51 -30.73
N ALA A 18 22.67 6.40 -30.09
CA ALA A 18 21.35 5.76 -30.19
C ALA A 18 20.25 6.46 -29.35
N GLY A 19 20.00 7.75 -29.60
CA GLY A 19 19.05 8.53 -28.80
C GLY A 19 18.63 9.92 -29.30
N LYS A 20 18.96 10.31 -30.54
CA LYS A 20 18.43 11.55 -31.13
C LYS A 20 17.18 11.26 -31.95
N LEU A 21 16.06 11.87 -31.56
CA LEU A 21 14.90 12.05 -32.44
C LEU A 21 15.38 12.87 -33.64
N ASN A 22 15.35 12.31 -34.86
CA ASN A 22 15.84 13.04 -36.03
C ASN A 22 14.80 14.09 -36.46
N LEU A 23 14.98 15.32 -35.97
CA LEU A 23 14.09 16.44 -36.25
C LEU A 23 14.00 16.76 -37.74
N ASN A 24 15.05 16.51 -38.53
CA ASN A 24 15.04 16.72 -39.99
C ASN A 24 14.05 15.77 -40.70
N LEU A 25 13.97 14.51 -40.27
CA LEU A 25 12.98 13.57 -40.81
C LEU A 25 11.56 14.06 -40.50
N PHE A 26 11.30 14.40 -39.23
CA PHE A 26 9.98 14.83 -38.78
C PHE A 26 9.54 16.16 -39.41
N SER A 27 10.45 17.12 -39.60
CA SER A 27 10.13 18.35 -40.31
C SER A 27 9.80 18.11 -41.79
N ASN A 28 10.35 17.07 -42.41
CA ASN A 28 10.30 16.89 -43.87
C ASN A 28 9.25 15.86 -44.32
N LEU A 29 8.45 15.27 -43.40
CA LEU A 29 7.41 14.29 -43.74
C LEU A 29 6.39 14.80 -44.78
N VAL A 30 6.05 16.09 -44.77
CA VAL A 30 5.13 16.69 -45.77
C VAL A 30 5.77 16.72 -47.17
N ASP A 31 7.08 16.97 -47.23
CA ASP A 31 7.85 17.03 -48.48
C ASP A 31 8.06 15.62 -49.06
N ILE A 32 8.30 14.63 -48.18
CA ILE A 32 8.40 13.20 -48.52
C ILE A 32 7.06 12.65 -49.05
N ASP A 33 5.94 12.95 -48.38
CA ASP A 33 4.58 12.60 -48.86
C ASP A 33 4.32 13.18 -50.27
N LYS A 34 4.79 14.41 -50.53
CA LYS A 34 4.64 15.06 -51.83
C LYS A 34 5.46 14.34 -52.91
N GLN A 35 6.73 14.02 -52.64
CA GLN A 35 7.58 13.24 -53.55
C GLN A 35 6.99 11.86 -53.85
N PHE A 36 6.49 11.16 -52.82
CA PHE A 36 5.81 9.87 -53.00
C PHE A 36 4.59 9.97 -53.92
N LEU A 37 3.74 11.01 -53.76
CA LEU A 37 2.60 11.23 -54.66
C LEU A 37 3.03 11.60 -56.08
N GLU A 38 4.04 12.45 -56.26
CA GLU A 38 4.55 12.83 -57.58
C GLU A 38 5.05 11.60 -58.38
N VAL A 39 5.59 10.58 -57.72
CA VAL A 39 5.99 9.29 -58.35
C VAL A 39 4.79 8.34 -58.55
N HIS A 40 3.98 8.08 -57.51
CA HIS A 40 3.01 6.97 -57.50
C HIS A 40 1.56 7.34 -57.84
N LYS A 41 1.23 8.62 -58.10
CA LYS A 41 -0.15 9.11 -58.38
C LYS A 41 -0.97 8.22 -59.31
N ASN A 42 -0.42 7.81 -60.45
CA ASN A 42 -1.14 7.00 -61.45
C ASN A 42 -1.44 5.58 -60.96
N GLU A 43 -0.51 4.97 -60.20
CA GLU A 43 -0.69 3.64 -59.62
C GLU A 43 -1.75 3.67 -58.51
N LEU A 44 -1.74 4.71 -57.69
CA LEU A 44 -2.72 4.91 -56.60
C LEU A 44 -4.14 5.14 -57.14
N ILE A 45 -4.29 5.89 -58.24
CA ILE A 45 -5.57 6.06 -58.96
C ILE A 45 -6.08 4.70 -59.46
N ALA A 46 -5.26 3.97 -60.22
CA ALA A 46 -5.64 2.69 -60.81
C ALA A 46 -5.97 1.61 -59.75
N LYS A 47 -5.27 1.64 -58.61
CA LYS A 47 -5.41 0.66 -57.52
C LYS A 47 -6.62 0.92 -56.61
N TYR A 48 -6.93 2.18 -56.31
CA TYR A 48 -7.94 2.52 -55.30
C TYR A 48 -9.24 3.08 -55.87
N VAL A 49 -9.18 3.94 -56.89
CA VAL A 49 -10.36 4.57 -57.50
C VAL A 49 -10.89 3.72 -58.65
N GLY A 50 -10.02 3.33 -59.60
CA GLY A 50 -10.35 2.42 -60.70
C GLY A 50 -11.63 2.83 -61.45
N ASP A 51 -12.64 1.97 -61.39
CA ASP A 51 -13.93 2.12 -62.08
C ASP A 51 -14.82 3.25 -61.51
N GLU A 52 -14.52 3.79 -60.31
CA GLU A 52 -15.33 4.79 -59.60
C GLU A 52 -14.90 6.25 -59.88
N ASP A 53 -14.14 6.49 -60.95
CA ASP A 53 -13.52 7.77 -61.32
C ASP A 53 -14.49 8.85 -61.87
N TYR A 54 -15.75 8.79 -61.43
CA TYR A 54 -16.84 9.70 -61.81
C TYR A 54 -17.54 10.32 -60.57
N MET A 55 -16.96 10.14 -59.39
CA MET A 55 -17.36 10.79 -58.15
C MET A 55 -16.59 12.12 -58.02
N VAL A 56 -17.24 13.18 -57.53
CA VAL A 56 -16.65 14.54 -57.42
C VAL A 56 -17.11 15.19 -56.11
N TYR A 57 -16.24 15.97 -55.45
CA TYR A 57 -16.64 16.82 -54.34
C TYR A 57 -17.20 18.14 -54.86
N GLU A 58 -18.44 18.48 -54.50
CA GLU A 58 -19.06 19.76 -54.84
C GLU A 58 -18.36 20.90 -54.07
N HIS A 59 -18.40 20.83 -52.74
CA HIS A 59 -17.60 21.63 -51.83
C HIS A 59 -16.89 20.73 -50.81
N ILE A 60 -15.66 21.10 -50.40
CA ILE A 60 -14.92 20.44 -49.33
C ILE A 60 -14.14 21.44 -48.45
N ARG A 61 -14.07 21.14 -47.15
CA ARG A 61 -13.50 21.99 -46.11
C ARG A 61 -12.79 21.17 -45.04
N LYS A 62 -11.57 21.53 -44.66
CA LYS A 62 -10.82 20.97 -43.52
C LYS A 62 -10.70 22.01 -42.39
N ASP A 63 -11.31 21.72 -41.25
CA ASP A 63 -11.09 22.45 -39.99
C ASP A 63 -10.00 21.75 -39.18
N MET A 64 -9.05 22.53 -38.66
CA MET A 64 -8.03 22.07 -37.71
C MET A 64 -8.10 22.92 -36.44
N TYR A 65 -8.43 22.27 -35.32
CA TYR A 65 -8.50 22.89 -34.01
C TYR A 65 -7.25 22.54 -33.21
N LEU A 66 -6.35 23.52 -33.06
CA LEU A 66 -5.16 23.38 -32.23
C LEU A 66 -5.59 23.40 -30.76
N LYS A 67 -5.48 22.26 -30.05
CA LYS A 67 -5.76 22.15 -28.61
C LYS A 67 -4.43 22.17 -27.84
N LYS A 68 -4.46 21.95 -26.52
CA LYS A 68 -3.30 22.02 -25.61
C LYS A 68 -2.08 21.19 -26.08
N ASN A 69 -2.29 19.90 -26.34
CA ASN A 69 -1.26 18.91 -26.66
C ASN A 69 -1.63 17.99 -27.84
N TYR A 70 -2.76 18.23 -28.50
CA TYR A 70 -3.25 17.48 -29.66
C TYR A 70 -3.96 18.41 -30.65
N VAL A 71 -4.15 17.96 -31.89
CA VAL A 71 -4.94 18.67 -32.91
C VAL A 71 -6.16 17.84 -33.26
N GLU A 72 -7.35 18.44 -33.17
CA GLU A 72 -8.61 17.83 -33.64
C GLU A 72 -8.84 18.28 -35.10
N VAL A 73 -9.01 17.32 -36.00
CA VAL A 73 -9.22 17.58 -37.43
C VAL A 73 -10.62 17.11 -37.84
N ILE A 74 -11.38 17.99 -38.50
CA ILE A 74 -12.71 17.70 -39.02
C ILE A 74 -12.77 18.13 -40.49
N ILE A 75 -12.87 17.17 -41.40
CA ILE A 75 -13.12 17.41 -42.82
C ILE A 75 -14.61 17.25 -43.08
N ARG A 76 -15.21 18.21 -43.80
CA ARG A 76 -16.60 18.16 -44.26
C ARG A 76 -16.63 18.33 -45.77
N GLY A 77 -17.44 17.57 -46.47
CA GLY A 77 -17.64 17.76 -47.91
C GLY A 77 -18.86 17.05 -48.44
N ASP A 78 -19.40 17.60 -49.52
CA ASP A 78 -20.54 17.06 -50.24
C ASP A 78 -20.03 16.26 -51.45
N LEU A 79 -20.16 14.94 -51.38
CA LEU A 79 -19.68 14.02 -52.42
C LEU A 79 -20.82 13.64 -53.36
N LYS A 80 -20.65 13.88 -54.66
CA LYS A 80 -21.66 13.70 -55.71
C LYS A 80 -21.25 12.62 -56.72
N ASN A 81 -22.21 11.81 -57.16
CA ASN A 81 -22.02 10.85 -58.25
C ASN A 81 -22.39 11.47 -59.60
N LYS A 82 -21.48 11.49 -60.59
CA LYS A 82 -21.78 11.91 -61.98
C LYS A 82 -21.86 10.76 -62.99
N GLY A 83 -21.51 9.54 -62.59
CA GLY A 83 -21.58 8.36 -63.46
C GLY A 83 -23.00 7.81 -63.57
N ASP A 84 -23.26 7.06 -64.65
CA ASP A 84 -24.54 6.38 -64.86
C ASP A 84 -24.71 5.12 -63.98
N LYS A 85 -23.63 4.64 -63.34
CA LYS A 85 -23.64 3.54 -62.37
C LYS A 85 -23.97 4.07 -60.96
N SER A 86 -24.82 3.36 -60.22
CA SER A 86 -25.06 3.63 -58.79
C SER A 86 -23.91 3.11 -57.92
N VAL A 87 -23.46 3.90 -56.94
CA VAL A 87 -22.30 3.60 -56.09
C VAL A 87 -22.72 3.32 -54.64
N ASP A 88 -22.13 2.30 -53.99
CA ASP A 88 -22.30 2.01 -52.56
C ASP A 88 -21.01 2.15 -51.72
N SER A 89 -19.87 2.51 -52.33
CA SER A 89 -18.66 2.83 -51.58
C SER A 89 -17.81 3.91 -52.23
N PHE A 90 -16.98 4.60 -51.45
CA PHE A 90 -16.04 5.60 -51.96
C PHE A 90 -14.71 5.52 -51.22
N VAL A 91 -13.65 6.09 -51.80
CA VAL A 91 -12.32 6.13 -51.17
C VAL A 91 -12.11 7.45 -50.43
N PHE A 92 -11.52 7.38 -49.24
CA PHE A 92 -10.93 8.50 -48.51
C PHE A 92 -9.43 8.23 -48.31
N LEU A 93 -8.62 9.29 -48.39
CA LEU A 93 -7.16 9.23 -48.28
C LEU A 93 -6.67 10.08 -47.10
N LEU A 94 -5.62 9.60 -46.43
CA LEU A 94 -4.91 10.32 -45.39
C LEU A 94 -3.40 10.26 -45.69
N PRO A 95 -2.68 11.39 -45.82
CA PRO A 95 -1.26 11.40 -46.14
C PRO A 95 -0.44 10.83 -44.98
N TYR A 96 0.76 10.31 -45.23
CA TYR A 96 1.57 9.61 -44.21
C TYR A 96 1.87 10.50 -42.99
N HIS A 97 2.18 11.78 -43.17
CA HIS A 97 2.46 12.71 -42.06
C HIS A 97 1.30 12.87 -41.08
N GLU A 98 0.05 12.80 -41.56
CA GLU A 98 -1.15 12.82 -40.71
C GLU A 98 -1.51 11.40 -40.23
N ALA A 99 -1.50 10.41 -41.11
CA ALA A 99 -1.82 9.00 -40.80
C ALA A 99 -0.84 8.36 -39.80
N PHE A 100 0.38 8.88 -39.71
CA PHE A 100 1.34 8.49 -38.68
C PHE A 100 0.86 8.89 -37.28
N GLN A 101 0.26 10.07 -37.10
CA GLN A 101 -0.14 10.61 -35.79
C GLN A 101 -1.65 10.48 -35.50
N ALA A 102 -2.47 10.19 -36.51
CA ALA A 102 -3.93 10.17 -36.40
C ALA A 102 -4.46 8.99 -35.57
N THR A 103 -5.48 9.28 -34.77
CA THR A 103 -6.36 8.28 -34.13
C THR A 103 -7.28 7.60 -35.14
N THR A 104 -8.11 6.69 -34.65
CA THR A 104 -9.16 6.01 -35.43
C THR A 104 -10.05 6.99 -36.19
N LEU A 105 -10.10 6.82 -37.52
CA LEU A 105 -10.93 7.64 -38.39
C LEU A 105 -12.41 7.43 -38.04
N ARG A 106 -13.16 8.52 -37.93
CA ARG A 106 -14.63 8.51 -37.83
C ARG A 106 -15.22 9.07 -39.10
N VAL A 107 -16.14 8.33 -39.72
CA VAL A 107 -16.87 8.79 -40.92
C VAL A 107 -18.36 8.78 -40.61
N ARG A 108 -19.03 9.89 -40.90
CA ARG A 108 -20.45 10.10 -40.60
C ARG A 108 -21.16 10.83 -41.73
N ASP A 109 -22.28 10.27 -42.16
CA ASP A 109 -23.30 10.97 -42.92
C ASP A 109 -24.05 11.94 -41.99
N GLN A 110 -24.27 13.20 -42.42
CA GLN A 110 -25.01 14.18 -41.63
C GLN A 110 -26.42 13.69 -41.28
N ASN A 111 -27.10 13.07 -42.24
CA ASN A 111 -28.50 12.63 -42.16
C ASN A 111 -28.60 11.19 -41.61
N GLU A 112 -27.79 10.27 -42.14
CA GLU A 112 -27.91 8.84 -41.83
C GLU A 112 -26.99 8.36 -40.68
N GLY A 113 -26.07 9.19 -40.19
CA GLY A 113 -25.18 8.88 -39.06
C GLY A 113 -23.90 8.12 -39.43
N GLU A 114 -23.23 7.49 -38.46
CA GLU A 114 -21.92 6.85 -38.67
C GLU A 114 -21.90 5.79 -39.76
N LEU A 115 -20.91 5.85 -40.65
CA LEU A 115 -20.67 4.93 -41.76
C LEU A 115 -19.58 3.91 -41.38
N ARG A 116 -19.57 2.76 -42.06
CA ARG A 116 -18.51 1.75 -41.94
C ARG A 116 -17.43 1.99 -42.99
N TYR A 117 -16.22 1.53 -42.75
CA TYR A 117 -15.15 1.52 -43.74
C TYR A 117 -14.25 0.29 -43.57
N GLN A 118 -13.50 -0.01 -44.64
CA GLN A 118 -12.40 -0.96 -44.65
C GLN A 118 -11.10 -0.22 -44.93
N ILE A 119 -10.05 -0.50 -44.16
CA ILE A 119 -8.70 -0.02 -44.45
C ILE A 119 -8.14 -0.87 -45.59
N LEU A 120 -7.72 -0.22 -46.69
CA LEU A 120 -7.24 -0.93 -47.89
C LEU A 120 -5.76 -1.29 -47.81
N GLN A 121 -4.96 -0.48 -47.11
CA GLN A 121 -3.55 -0.74 -46.82
C GLN A 121 -3.09 0.10 -45.63
N GLU A 122 -2.13 -0.42 -44.86
CA GLU A 122 -1.43 0.30 -43.79
C GLU A 122 0.04 0.53 -44.14
N PRO A 123 0.69 1.58 -43.57
CA PRO A 123 2.11 1.83 -43.79
C PRO A 123 2.98 0.73 -43.18
N ARG A 124 4.11 0.40 -43.84
CA ARG A 124 4.96 -0.75 -43.47
C ARG A 124 5.69 -0.59 -42.12
N ARG A 125 5.96 0.64 -41.67
CA ARG A 125 6.68 0.95 -40.41
C ARG A 125 6.24 2.27 -39.79
N ASP A 126 6.52 2.39 -38.49
CA ASP A 126 6.43 3.61 -37.70
C ASP A 126 7.56 4.60 -38.08
N ALA A 127 7.27 5.90 -38.16
CA ALA A 127 8.25 6.91 -38.56
C ALA A 127 9.48 6.99 -37.61
N SER A 128 9.32 6.60 -36.34
CA SER A 128 10.41 6.52 -35.37
C SER A 128 11.29 5.26 -35.49
N GLU A 129 10.92 4.31 -36.34
CA GLU A 129 11.69 3.08 -36.65
C GLU A 129 12.45 3.18 -37.99
N ILE A 130 12.25 4.27 -38.75
CA ILE A 130 12.94 4.52 -40.02
C ILE A 130 14.36 5.00 -39.72
N GLN A 131 15.36 4.18 -40.04
CA GLN A 131 16.77 4.58 -39.98
C GLN A 131 17.09 5.50 -41.16
N VAL A 132 17.48 6.73 -40.85
CA VAL A 132 17.95 7.73 -41.82
C VAL A 132 19.48 7.67 -41.85
N ASP A 133 20.09 7.68 -43.04
CA ASP A 133 21.55 7.83 -43.13
C ASP A 133 21.95 9.24 -42.68
N PRO A 134 22.78 9.39 -41.62
CA PRO A 134 23.13 10.70 -41.06
C PRO A 134 24.11 11.50 -41.92
N PHE A 135 24.58 10.98 -43.06
CA PHE A 135 25.48 11.67 -43.99
C PHE A 135 24.85 12.05 -45.33
N ASN A 136 23.80 11.35 -45.79
CA ASN A 136 23.22 11.54 -47.12
C ASN A 136 21.83 12.18 -47.16
N GLU A 137 21.03 12.09 -46.09
CA GLU A 137 19.58 12.44 -46.11
C GLU A 137 18.75 11.74 -47.22
N ASP A 138 19.23 10.61 -47.76
CA ASP A 138 18.44 9.76 -48.66
C ASP A 138 17.39 8.95 -47.88
N TYR A 139 16.14 8.97 -48.34
CA TYR A 139 15.01 8.25 -47.75
C TYR A 139 14.43 7.24 -48.74
N ASP A 140 14.18 6.01 -48.28
CA ASP A 140 13.49 4.98 -49.07
C ASP A 140 11.99 5.26 -49.16
N LEU A 141 11.56 5.81 -50.30
CA LEU A 141 10.17 6.19 -50.56
C LEU A 141 9.19 5.01 -50.48
N GLU A 142 9.60 3.75 -50.65
CA GLU A 142 8.71 2.59 -50.52
C GLU A 142 8.23 2.34 -49.08
N GLN A 143 8.84 2.99 -48.08
CA GLN A 143 8.45 2.90 -46.66
C GLN A 143 7.33 3.88 -46.29
N PHE A 144 7.16 4.96 -47.06
CA PHE A 144 6.15 6.00 -46.85
C PHE A 144 4.95 5.75 -47.76
N GLN A 145 3.75 5.61 -47.20
CA GLN A 145 2.55 5.28 -47.98
C GLN A 145 1.30 5.95 -47.41
N VAL A 146 0.47 6.50 -48.30
CA VAL A 146 -0.82 7.11 -47.92
C VAL A 146 -1.80 6.04 -47.40
N LYS A 147 -2.50 6.34 -46.31
CA LYS A 147 -3.47 5.42 -45.71
C LYS A 147 -4.83 5.58 -46.42
N ALA A 148 -5.28 4.52 -47.08
CA ALA A 148 -6.49 4.52 -47.90
C ALA A 148 -7.63 3.75 -47.22
N TYR A 149 -8.82 4.35 -47.24
CA TYR A 149 -10.03 3.84 -46.58
C TYR A 149 -11.16 3.73 -47.62
N ARG A 150 -11.77 2.55 -47.78
CA ARG A 150 -13.00 2.37 -48.56
C ARG A 150 -14.21 2.45 -47.63
N VAL A 151 -14.94 3.55 -47.70
CA VAL A 151 -16.13 3.81 -46.88
C VAL A 151 -17.36 3.24 -47.58
N THR A 152 -18.20 2.51 -46.85
CA THR A 152 -19.47 1.98 -47.36
C THR A 152 -20.62 2.93 -47.02
N LEU A 153 -21.36 3.36 -48.05
CA LEU A 153 -22.57 4.15 -47.92
C LEU A 153 -23.74 3.27 -47.45
N LYS A 154 -24.68 3.86 -46.71
CA LYS A 154 -25.90 3.15 -46.25
C LYS A 154 -26.97 3.05 -47.33
N ARG A 155 -27.06 4.06 -48.19
CA ARG A 155 -27.85 4.06 -49.42
C ARG A 155 -26.90 4.08 -50.62
N ARG A 156 -27.30 3.44 -51.72
CA ARG A 156 -26.63 3.66 -53.01
C ARG A 156 -26.87 5.09 -53.49
N LEU A 157 -25.80 5.72 -53.97
CA LEU A 157 -25.82 7.05 -54.55
C LEU A 157 -26.04 6.92 -56.07
N HIS A 158 -27.21 7.35 -56.53
CA HIS A 158 -27.55 7.36 -57.95
C HIS A 158 -26.94 8.58 -58.66
N LYS A 159 -27.03 8.61 -59.99
CA LYS A 159 -26.52 9.74 -60.79
C LYS A 159 -27.13 11.07 -60.33
N ASP A 160 -26.27 12.08 -60.23
CA ASP A 160 -26.53 13.42 -59.72
C ASP A 160 -27.00 13.52 -58.25
N GLU A 161 -27.13 12.41 -57.52
CA GLU A 161 -27.30 12.43 -56.07
C GLU A 161 -25.98 12.79 -55.35
N LYS A 162 -26.10 13.42 -54.18
CA LYS A 162 -24.98 13.76 -53.30
C LYS A 162 -25.21 13.36 -51.83
N VAL A 163 -24.11 13.18 -51.11
CA VAL A 163 -24.08 12.82 -49.68
C VAL A 163 -23.14 13.74 -48.91
N SER A 164 -23.65 14.31 -47.80
CA SER A 164 -22.93 15.24 -46.93
C SER A 164 -22.14 14.48 -45.87
N LEU A 165 -20.81 14.46 -46.01
CA LEU A 165 -19.91 13.60 -45.25
C LEU A 165 -19.07 14.41 -44.25
N HIS A 166 -18.93 13.85 -43.04
CA HIS A 166 -18.00 14.31 -42.00
C HIS A 166 -16.95 13.24 -41.71
N PHE A 167 -15.68 13.62 -41.81
CA PHE A 167 -14.52 12.83 -41.41
C PHE A 167 -13.89 13.48 -40.18
N GLY A 168 -13.62 12.73 -39.12
CA GLY A 168 -13.02 13.24 -37.89
C GLY A 168 -11.93 12.32 -37.34
N TYR A 169 -10.82 12.91 -36.90
CA TYR A 169 -9.71 12.23 -36.22
C TYR A 169 -8.94 13.25 -35.36
N ALA A 170 -8.08 12.76 -34.46
CA ALA A 170 -7.15 13.60 -33.71
C ALA A 170 -5.70 13.22 -34.01
N LEU A 171 -4.80 14.21 -34.15
CA LEU A 171 -3.35 13.98 -34.22
C LEU A 171 -2.80 13.97 -32.79
N GLY A 172 -2.22 12.84 -32.38
CA GLY A 172 -1.86 12.56 -30.99
C GLY A 172 -0.53 13.11 -30.49
N GLN A 173 0.45 13.32 -31.39
CA GLN A 173 1.76 13.93 -31.09
C GLN A 173 2.15 15.00 -32.15
N PRO A 174 1.34 16.07 -32.34
CA PRO A 174 1.51 17.01 -33.45
C PRO A 174 2.51 18.14 -33.18
N TYR A 175 2.91 18.34 -31.92
CA TYR A 175 3.69 19.50 -31.49
C TYR A 175 5.10 19.12 -31.07
N PHE A 176 6.08 19.90 -31.53
CA PHE A 176 7.49 19.71 -31.21
C PHE A 176 8.02 20.95 -30.48
N PRO A 177 8.74 20.84 -29.35
CA PRO A 177 9.29 22.00 -28.65
C PRO A 177 10.40 22.67 -29.47
N PHE A 178 10.35 24.00 -29.61
CA PHE A 178 11.37 24.77 -30.32
C PHE A 178 11.65 26.12 -29.63
N PRO A 179 12.79 26.32 -28.93
CA PRO A 179 13.90 25.37 -28.78
C PRO A 179 13.52 24.11 -28.00
N VAL A 180 14.31 23.04 -28.20
CA VAL A 180 14.13 21.74 -27.53
C VAL A 180 14.46 21.84 -26.03
N ASP A 181 15.45 22.66 -25.69
CA ASP A 181 15.83 22.97 -24.32
C ASP A 181 15.38 24.40 -23.96
N ILE A 182 14.84 24.60 -22.75
CA ILE A 182 14.28 25.86 -22.24
C ILE A 182 14.76 26.13 -20.81
N SER A 183 14.78 27.42 -20.43
CA SER A 183 14.85 27.82 -19.01
C SER A 183 13.44 27.70 -18.37
N PRO A 184 13.30 27.48 -17.05
CA PRO A 184 11.99 27.47 -16.38
C PRO A 184 11.22 28.81 -16.49
N GLU A 185 11.95 29.92 -16.65
CA GLU A 185 11.41 31.27 -16.79
C GLU A 185 10.86 31.56 -18.20
N GLU A 186 11.39 30.88 -19.22
CA GLU A 186 10.91 31.02 -20.59
C GLU A 186 9.69 30.13 -20.86
N GLY A 187 8.59 30.76 -21.28
CA GLY A 187 7.40 30.02 -21.71
C GLY A 187 7.63 29.32 -23.05
N GLN A 188 7.44 28.00 -23.07
CA GLN A 188 7.65 27.13 -24.23
C GLN A 188 6.97 27.63 -25.51
N LYS A 189 7.69 27.50 -26.62
CA LYS A 189 7.17 27.64 -27.99
C LYS A 189 7.15 26.25 -28.63
N VAL A 190 6.18 26.01 -29.49
CA VAL A 190 6.03 24.75 -30.23
C VAL A 190 5.94 25.01 -31.73
N MET A 191 6.41 24.02 -32.49
CA MET A 191 6.31 23.90 -33.93
C MET A 191 5.22 22.88 -34.29
N PHE A 192 4.41 23.20 -35.27
CA PHE A 192 3.43 22.32 -35.92
C PHE A 192 3.57 22.45 -37.44
N TYR A 193 3.42 21.36 -38.20
CA TYR A 193 3.52 21.34 -39.66
C TYR A 193 2.24 20.77 -40.30
N LEU A 194 1.88 21.25 -41.49
CA LEU A 194 0.72 20.78 -42.25
C LEU A 194 0.86 21.04 -43.76
N SER A 195 0.09 20.31 -44.57
CA SER A 195 -0.07 20.56 -46.02
C SER A 195 -1.07 21.69 -46.30
N SER A 196 -0.75 22.56 -47.27
CA SER A 196 -1.64 23.62 -47.75
C SER A 196 -2.84 23.17 -48.61
N LYS A 197 -2.97 21.87 -48.89
CA LYS A 197 -4.11 21.22 -49.57
C LYS A 197 -4.57 20.00 -48.80
N ILE A 198 -5.84 19.64 -48.98
CA ILE A 198 -6.39 18.34 -48.58
C ILE A 198 -5.98 17.29 -49.61
N LEU A 199 -5.49 16.12 -49.18
CA LEU A 199 -5.27 14.99 -50.10
C LEU A 199 -6.59 14.35 -50.48
N LEU A 200 -7.01 14.50 -51.73
CA LEU A 200 -8.30 13.99 -52.23
C LEU A 200 -8.13 12.97 -53.36
N PRO A 201 -8.87 11.84 -53.35
CA PRO A 201 -8.87 10.88 -54.44
C PRO A 201 -9.74 11.31 -55.64
N TYR A 202 -10.66 12.25 -55.42
CA TYR A 202 -11.61 12.80 -56.38
C TYR A 202 -11.37 14.30 -56.57
N ASP A 203 -11.74 14.84 -57.73
CA ASP A 203 -11.60 16.27 -58.02
C ASP A 203 -12.67 17.11 -57.27
N VAL A 204 -12.52 18.45 -57.29
CA VAL A 204 -13.40 19.40 -56.60
C VAL A 204 -14.05 20.36 -57.60
N GLU A 205 -15.36 20.61 -57.46
CA GLU A 205 -16.18 21.37 -58.41
C GLU A 205 -16.27 22.88 -58.09
N GLU A 206 -16.64 23.25 -56.86
CA GLU A 206 -16.83 24.65 -56.48
C GLU A 206 -15.63 25.22 -55.70
N LYS A 207 -15.24 24.56 -54.59
CA LYS A 207 -14.44 25.20 -53.55
C LYS A 207 -13.73 24.25 -52.59
N GLU A 208 -12.43 24.51 -52.36
CA GLU A 208 -11.62 23.96 -51.26
C GLU A 208 -11.42 25.04 -50.17
N GLU A 209 -11.73 24.72 -48.91
CA GLU A 209 -11.47 25.57 -47.73
C GLU A 209 -10.54 24.89 -46.70
N LEU A 210 -9.61 25.66 -46.13
CA LEU A 210 -8.76 25.23 -45.00
C LEU A 210 -8.86 26.27 -43.87
N LYS A 211 -9.24 25.82 -42.66
CA LYS A 211 -9.45 26.71 -41.50
C LYS A 211 -8.69 26.22 -40.28
N ILE A 212 -8.02 27.16 -39.61
CA ILE A 212 -7.18 26.89 -38.45
C ILE A 212 -7.71 27.72 -37.28
N PHE A 213 -8.02 27.03 -36.19
CA PHE A 213 -8.48 27.61 -34.94
C PHE A 213 -7.39 27.44 -33.88
N LEU A 214 -6.90 28.56 -33.34
CA LEU A 214 -5.85 28.59 -32.31
C LEU A 214 -6.38 28.14 -30.94
N CYS A 215 -5.47 27.63 -30.10
CA CYS A 215 -5.76 27.40 -28.70
C CYS A 215 -5.85 28.72 -27.91
N LYS A 216 -6.64 28.73 -26.84
CA LYS A 216 -6.74 29.87 -25.92
C LYS A 216 -5.35 30.20 -25.36
N ASN A 217 -4.95 31.47 -25.43
CA ASN A 217 -3.63 32.02 -25.11
C ASN A 217 -2.48 31.62 -26.08
N CYS A 218 -2.74 30.95 -27.20
CA CYS A 218 -1.73 30.59 -28.19
C CYS A 218 -1.54 31.69 -29.25
N SER A 219 -0.42 32.40 -29.22
CA SER A 219 -0.05 33.40 -30.22
C SER A 219 0.93 32.82 -31.26
N ILE A 220 0.65 33.05 -32.54
CA ILE A 220 1.57 32.71 -33.65
C ILE A 220 2.78 33.65 -33.58
N VAL A 221 3.96 33.06 -33.51
CA VAL A 221 5.28 33.73 -33.43
C VAL A 221 5.85 33.95 -34.82
N ARG A 222 5.72 32.95 -35.70
CA ARG A 222 6.20 32.96 -37.09
C ARG A 222 5.45 31.90 -37.89
N ILE A 223 5.31 32.12 -39.19
CA ILE A 223 5.00 31.08 -40.19
C ILE A 223 6.12 31.09 -41.23
N GLU A 224 6.57 29.90 -41.66
CA GLU A 224 7.68 29.75 -42.63
C GLU A 224 7.18 29.19 -43.97
N ASP A 225 6.36 29.96 -44.66
CA ASP A 225 6.24 29.99 -46.13
C ASP A 225 5.64 31.37 -46.52
N GLY A 226 6.34 32.11 -47.36
CA GLY A 226 5.99 33.49 -47.73
C GLY A 226 4.90 33.61 -48.81
N ASP A 227 4.61 32.53 -49.55
CA ASP A 227 3.58 32.52 -50.58
C ASP A 227 2.30 31.80 -50.10
N PHE A 228 2.44 30.77 -49.26
CA PHE A 228 1.32 30.17 -48.51
C PHE A 228 0.53 31.22 -47.72
N LEU A 229 1.24 32.14 -47.04
CA LEU A 229 0.64 33.23 -46.28
C LEU A 229 -0.21 34.18 -47.12
N ARG A 230 0.10 34.38 -48.41
CA ARG A 230 -0.68 35.29 -49.29
C ARG A 230 -2.11 34.80 -49.52
N SER A 231 -2.35 33.50 -49.37
CA SER A 231 -3.68 32.88 -49.45
C SER A 231 -4.41 32.73 -48.09
N PHE A 232 -3.76 33.05 -46.96
CA PHE A 232 -4.35 32.88 -45.63
C PHE A 232 -4.73 34.22 -45.00
N VAL A 233 -6.03 34.49 -44.92
CA VAL A 233 -6.56 35.70 -44.28
C VAL A 233 -6.85 35.42 -42.81
N LYS A 234 -6.35 36.30 -41.92
CA LYS A 234 -6.72 36.32 -40.50
C LYS A 234 -8.16 36.82 -40.37
N PHE A 235 -9.09 35.93 -40.03
CA PHE A 235 -10.53 36.23 -39.96
C PHE A 235 -10.93 36.92 -38.65
N ASN A 236 -10.31 36.53 -37.54
CA ASN A 236 -10.40 37.19 -36.24
C ASN A 236 -9.09 36.94 -35.46
N ASN A 237 -9.01 37.24 -34.16
CA ASN A 237 -7.76 37.04 -33.41
C ASN A 237 -7.28 35.58 -33.34
N ASP A 238 -8.21 34.62 -33.36
CA ASP A 238 -7.94 33.21 -33.05
C ASP A 238 -8.17 32.28 -34.25
N THR A 239 -8.63 32.81 -35.40
CA THR A 239 -9.05 32.04 -36.59
C THR A 239 -8.40 32.54 -37.88
N TYR A 240 -7.80 31.61 -38.63
CA TYR A 240 -7.20 31.84 -39.96
C TYR A 240 -7.92 31.00 -41.01
N VAL A 241 -8.14 31.57 -42.20
CA VAL A 241 -8.90 30.95 -43.30
C VAL A 241 -8.15 31.08 -44.62
N CYS A 242 -8.05 29.97 -45.36
CA CYS A 242 -7.67 29.94 -46.78
C CYS A 242 -8.85 29.41 -47.60
N GLU A 243 -9.04 30.02 -48.76
CA GLU A 243 -10.19 29.84 -49.64
C GLU A 243 -9.71 29.82 -51.08
N LYS A 244 -9.95 28.71 -51.80
CA LYS A 244 -9.66 28.59 -53.24
C LYS A 244 -10.92 28.08 -53.96
N GLY A 245 -11.42 28.90 -54.88
CA GLY A 245 -12.74 28.75 -55.51
C GLY A 245 -13.78 29.66 -54.84
N GLY A 246 -14.28 30.64 -55.59
CA GLY A 246 -15.29 31.61 -55.14
C GLY A 246 -14.91 33.07 -55.33
N GLU A 247 -15.73 33.82 -56.08
CA GLU A 247 -15.65 35.28 -56.14
C GLU A 247 -16.36 35.92 -54.93
N ARG A 248 -15.85 37.05 -54.44
CA ARG A 248 -16.65 38.02 -53.68
C ARG A 248 -16.35 39.44 -54.13
N THR A 249 -17.38 40.07 -54.70
CA THR A 249 -17.43 41.50 -55.00
C THR A 249 -17.43 42.32 -53.71
N MET A 250 -16.76 43.48 -53.73
CA MET A 250 -16.95 44.49 -52.68
C MET A 250 -18.32 45.15 -52.86
N GLY A 251 -19.14 45.13 -51.80
CA GLY A 251 -20.44 45.80 -51.76
C GLY A 251 -20.59 46.62 -50.48
N GLU A 252 -20.51 47.94 -50.65
CA GLU A 252 -21.02 49.03 -49.78
C GLU A 252 -20.89 48.89 -48.24
N LEU A 253 -19.94 49.65 -47.67
CA LEU A 253 -20.02 50.20 -46.31
C LEU A 253 -20.12 51.74 -46.40
N PRO A 254 -21.19 52.39 -45.89
CA PRO A 254 -21.35 53.84 -46.05
C PRO A 254 -20.53 54.70 -45.07
N HIS A 255 -19.93 55.76 -45.62
CA HIS A 255 -19.53 57.05 -45.00
C HIS A 255 -18.59 57.07 -43.77
N GLY A 256 -17.39 57.67 -43.95
CA GLY A 256 -16.56 58.08 -42.79
C GLY A 256 -15.13 58.60 -43.02
N GLY A 257 -14.86 59.46 -44.01
CA GLY A 257 -13.59 60.23 -44.10
C GLY A 257 -12.67 59.92 -45.30
N GLU A 258 -12.32 60.96 -46.06
CA GLU A 258 -11.39 60.99 -47.21
C GLU A 258 -9.91 61.08 -46.74
N GLU A 259 -8.84 60.80 -47.50
CA GLU A 259 -8.55 60.15 -48.82
C GLU A 259 -7.12 59.52 -48.70
N ALA A 260 -6.38 58.92 -49.65
CA ALA A 260 -6.39 58.67 -51.12
C ALA A 260 -5.74 57.26 -51.35
N VAL A 261 -5.75 56.51 -52.47
CA VAL A 261 -5.80 56.75 -53.94
C VAL A 261 -4.44 57.23 -54.52
N ARG A 262 -3.74 56.50 -55.41
CA ARG A 262 -3.89 55.13 -55.97
C ARG A 262 -2.57 54.66 -56.63
N ASN A 263 -2.46 53.35 -56.88
CA ASN A 263 -1.59 52.69 -57.88
C ASN A 263 -0.04 52.81 -57.68
N ASP A 264 0.80 51.91 -58.20
CA ASP A 264 0.57 50.83 -59.18
C ASP A 264 1.08 49.44 -58.73
N GLN A 265 0.55 48.39 -59.38
CA GLN A 265 1.12 47.06 -59.59
C GLN A 265 1.74 46.29 -58.39
N ASN A 266 1.03 45.24 -57.97
CA ASN A 266 1.55 43.87 -58.09
C ASN A 266 0.38 42.86 -58.08
N GLU A 267 -0.07 42.48 -59.27
CA GLU A 267 -0.95 41.32 -59.44
C GLU A 267 -0.18 40.03 -59.14
N PHE A 268 -0.82 39.07 -58.47
CA PHE A 268 -0.42 37.67 -58.55
C PHE A 268 -1.62 36.84 -59.01
N VAL A 269 -1.91 36.93 -60.31
CA VAL A 269 -2.87 36.05 -60.97
C VAL A 269 -2.27 34.64 -61.04
N ALA A 270 -2.68 33.78 -60.10
CA ALA A 270 -2.40 32.35 -60.14
C ALA A 270 -3.25 31.67 -61.24
N LYS A 271 -2.93 31.91 -62.52
CA LYS A 271 -3.37 31.06 -63.63
C LYS A 271 -2.63 29.72 -63.55
N GLY A 272 -3.12 28.84 -62.68
CA GLY A 272 -2.61 27.49 -62.47
C GLY A 272 -3.76 26.50 -62.46
N SER A 273 -3.66 25.47 -63.31
CA SER A 273 -4.52 24.29 -63.28
C SER A 273 -4.32 23.46 -62.00
N GLU A 274 -5.16 22.45 -61.81
CA GLU A 274 -5.10 21.44 -60.74
C GLU A 274 -5.55 21.89 -59.32
N LEU A 275 -6.87 22.02 -59.19
CA LEU A 275 -7.64 21.33 -58.13
C LEU A 275 -7.56 19.79 -58.32
N GLY A 276 -6.35 19.27 -58.57
CA GLY A 276 -6.14 17.92 -59.04
C GLY A 276 -6.11 16.91 -57.90
N ARG A 277 -6.91 15.86 -58.04
CA ARG A 277 -6.81 14.63 -57.24
C ARG A 277 -5.38 14.12 -57.12
N PHE A 278 -5.10 13.47 -55.99
CA PHE A 278 -3.78 12.95 -55.59
C PHE A 278 -2.66 14.02 -55.61
N THR A 279 -2.97 15.26 -55.21
CA THR A 279 -1.95 16.30 -54.95
C THR A 279 -1.95 16.73 -53.49
N LEU A 280 -0.78 17.12 -52.98
CA LEU A 280 -0.61 17.79 -51.69
C LEU A 280 -0.17 19.24 -51.90
N GLY A 281 -0.23 20.01 -50.81
CA GLY A 281 0.10 21.43 -50.82
C GLY A 281 1.57 21.71 -50.59
N HIS A 282 1.88 22.98 -50.36
CA HIS A 282 3.13 23.39 -49.76
C HIS A 282 3.11 23.07 -48.25
N LYS A 283 4.28 22.80 -47.70
CA LYS A 283 4.51 22.59 -46.27
C LYS A 283 4.43 23.93 -45.54
N ALA A 284 3.45 24.06 -44.65
CA ALA A 284 3.27 25.24 -43.81
C ALA A 284 3.74 24.94 -42.39
N LEU A 285 4.74 25.69 -41.91
CA LEU A 285 5.25 25.61 -40.54
C LEU A 285 4.63 26.69 -39.65
N PHE A 286 4.05 26.29 -38.52
CA PHE A 286 3.44 27.17 -37.53
C PHE A 286 4.25 27.15 -36.23
N TYR A 287 4.84 28.28 -35.87
CA TYR A 287 5.42 28.50 -34.53
C TYR A 287 4.40 29.22 -33.65
N PHE A 288 4.08 28.68 -32.48
CA PHE A 288 3.23 29.38 -31.50
C PHE A 288 3.69 29.16 -30.05
N ARG A 289 3.39 30.10 -29.15
CA ARG A 289 3.66 29.92 -27.72
C ARG A 289 2.63 28.98 -27.11
N SER A 290 3.08 27.93 -26.42
CA SER A 290 2.23 26.96 -25.72
C SER A 290 2.94 26.47 -24.47
N ASN A 291 2.53 26.98 -23.31
CA ASN A 291 3.02 26.54 -22.00
C ASN A 291 2.34 25.25 -21.53
N ASN A 292 1.84 24.39 -22.43
CA ASN A 292 1.15 23.14 -22.07
C ASN A 292 2.13 21.95 -22.09
N HIS A 293 1.95 20.99 -21.18
CA HIS A 293 2.67 19.73 -21.21
C HIS A 293 2.44 18.99 -22.54
N LEU A 294 3.47 18.33 -23.08
CA LEU A 294 3.32 17.45 -24.25
C LEU A 294 3.34 15.98 -23.79
N GLY A 295 2.52 15.72 -22.75
CA GLY A 295 2.30 14.41 -22.16
C GLY A 295 1.56 13.45 -23.11
N TYR A 296 2.07 12.23 -23.25
CA TYR A 296 1.42 11.12 -23.93
C TYR A 296 1.84 9.77 -23.32
N PHE A 297 0.98 8.76 -23.43
CA PHE A 297 1.31 7.39 -23.05
C PHE A 297 1.96 6.65 -24.23
N GLU A 298 3.19 6.19 -24.03
CA GLU A 298 3.94 5.34 -24.98
C GLU A 298 3.29 3.96 -25.09
N ARG A 299 2.88 3.39 -23.95
CA ARG A 299 2.10 2.15 -23.87
C ARG A 299 1.21 2.17 -22.64
N VAL A 300 -0.03 1.68 -22.79
CA VAL A 300 -0.90 1.30 -21.67
C VAL A 300 -1.25 -0.18 -21.78
N THR A 301 -1.18 -0.92 -20.67
CA THR A 301 -1.52 -2.35 -20.63
C THR A 301 -2.47 -2.64 -19.47
N LYS A 302 -3.71 -2.99 -19.80
CA LYS A 302 -4.86 -3.13 -18.89
C LYS A 302 -5.18 -4.61 -18.68
N ASP A 303 -4.69 -5.16 -17.58
CA ASP A 303 -4.86 -6.54 -17.14
C ASP A 303 -6.15 -6.70 -16.34
N ILE A 304 -7.13 -7.38 -16.93
CA ILE A 304 -8.43 -7.66 -16.32
C ILE A 304 -8.47 -9.14 -15.93
N LYS A 305 -8.43 -9.45 -14.63
CA LYS A 305 -8.53 -10.84 -14.11
C LYS A 305 -9.93 -11.10 -13.56
N LEU A 306 -10.67 -12.02 -14.21
CA LEU A 306 -11.99 -12.45 -13.75
C LEU A 306 -11.86 -13.55 -12.68
N SER A 307 -12.57 -13.38 -11.56
CA SER A 307 -12.69 -14.42 -10.52
C SER A 307 -13.82 -15.41 -10.82
N GLN A 308 -13.68 -16.64 -10.33
CA GLN A 308 -14.76 -17.64 -10.34
C GLN A 308 -15.95 -17.25 -9.43
N LEU A 309 -15.75 -16.27 -8.53
CA LEU A 309 -16.76 -15.77 -7.59
C LEU A 309 -17.48 -14.48 -8.04
N GLY A 310 -17.12 -13.92 -9.20
CA GLY A 310 -17.75 -12.73 -9.77
C GLY A 310 -16.95 -11.42 -9.63
N PHE A 311 -16.06 -11.34 -8.64
CA PHE A 311 -15.12 -10.21 -8.51
C PHE A 311 -14.21 -10.07 -9.73
N VAL A 312 -13.90 -8.83 -10.09
CA VAL A 312 -12.98 -8.47 -11.15
C VAL A 312 -11.84 -7.67 -10.54
N TYR A 313 -10.60 -8.09 -10.80
CA TYR A 313 -9.40 -7.31 -10.50
C TYR A 313 -8.89 -6.68 -11.80
N GLU A 314 -8.69 -5.38 -11.79
CA GLU A 314 -8.13 -4.64 -12.92
C GLU A 314 -6.79 -4.01 -12.50
N ARG A 315 -5.75 -4.14 -13.34
CA ARG A 315 -4.46 -3.45 -13.20
C ARG A 315 -4.10 -2.79 -14.52
N GLU A 316 -3.83 -1.51 -14.48
CA GLU A 316 -3.45 -0.69 -15.63
C GLU A 316 -1.99 -0.26 -15.46
N GLU A 317 -1.11 -0.78 -16.33
CA GLU A 317 0.28 -0.37 -16.49
C GLU A 317 0.34 0.82 -17.46
N TYR A 318 1.03 1.89 -17.06
CA TYR A 318 1.18 3.13 -17.83
C TYR A 318 2.65 3.47 -18.01
N ILE A 319 3.09 3.66 -19.26
CA ILE A 319 4.37 4.30 -19.59
C ILE A 319 4.07 5.69 -20.14
N LEU A 320 4.31 6.72 -19.33
CA LEU A 320 4.08 8.12 -19.64
C LEU A 320 5.39 8.80 -20.07
N ARG A 321 5.31 9.66 -21.08
CA ARG A 321 6.40 10.56 -21.49
C ARG A 321 5.88 11.98 -21.62
N ASN A 322 6.71 12.97 -21.33
CA ASN A 322 6.40 14.38 -21.55
C ASN A 322 7.39 14.97 -22.54
N ASP A 323 7.00 15.15 -23.80
CA ASP A 323 7.88 15.68 -24.86
C ASP A 323 7.93 17.22 -24.87
N ALA A 324 7.60 17.86 -23.74
CA ALA A 324 7.77 19.30 -23.54
C ALA A 324 9.26 19.71 -23.60
N GLY A 325 9.51 21.03 -23.66
CA GLY A 325 10.86 21.58 -23.65
C GLY A 325 11.65 21.12 -22.41
N ARG A 326 12.85 20.60 -22.63
CA ARG A 326 13.74 20.08 -21.59
C ARG A 326 14.27 21.22 -20.74
N ILE A 327 14.27 21.06 -19.43
CA ILE A 327 14.85 22.04 -18.51
C ILE A 327 16.34 21.75 -18.36
N GLN A 328 17.20 22.70 -18.73
CA GLN A 328 18.66 22.50 -18.75
C GLN A 328 19.28 22.31 -17.36
N THR A 329 18.74 22.97 -16.34
CA THR A 329 19.24 22.97 -14.96
C THR A 329 18.13 22.56 -13.98
N PHE A 330 18.33 21.46 -13.26
CA PHE A 330 17.41 21.03 -12.22
C PHE A 330 17.75 21.70 -10.88
N ASP A 331 16.90 22.61 -10.44
CA ASP A 331 16.94 23.19 -9.09
C ASP A 331 15.62 22.89 -8.37
N ARG A 332 15.70 22.25 -7.19
CA ARG A 332 14.52 21.89 -6.39
C ARG A 332 13.88 23.08 -5.70
N TYR A 333 14.62 24.14 -5.37
CA TYR A 333 14.06 25.37 -4.81
C TYR A 333 13.24 26.11 -5.86
N LEU A 334 13.81 26.30 -7.06
CA LEU A 334 13.11 26.89 -8.19
C LEU A 334 11.85 26.09 -8.56
N LEU A 335 11.96 24.75 -8.64
CA LEU A 335 10.79 23.88 -8.85
C LEU A 335 9.74 24.00 -7.75
N SER A 336 10.16 24.10 -6.48
CA SER A 336 9.23 24.29 -5.36
C SER A 336 8.52 25.64 -5.41
N ASP A 337 9.19 26.71 -5.87
CA ASP A 337 8.55 28.01 -6.06
C ASP A 337 7.54 28.00 -7.22
N TYR A 338 7.85 27.31 -8.32
CA TYR A 338 6.87 27.08 -9.40
C TYR A 338 5.66 26.24 -8.94
N GLU A 339 5.90 25.19 -8.14
CA GLU A 339 4.86 24.35 -7.54
C GLU A 339 4.01 25.14 -6.52
N ASN A 340 4.63 26.05 -5.76
CA ASN A 340 3.95 26.99 -4.85
C ASN A 340 3.13 28.06 -5.58
N ARG A 341 3.64 28.63 -6.69
CA ARG A 341 2.89 29.59 -7.53
C ARG A 341 1.64 28.93 -8.11
N HIS A 342 1.78 27.75 -8.71
CA HIS A 342 0.69 26.94 -9.25
C HIS A 342 -0.40 26.66 -8.20
N THR A 343 -0.02 26.15 -7.01
CA THR A 343 -0.96 25.79 -5.93
C THR A 343 -1.44 26.98 -5.08
N SER A 344 -0.93 28.18 -5.31
CA SER A 344 -1.41 29.43 -4.69
C SER A 344 -2.45 30.13 -5.57
N GLU A 345 -2.26 30.16 -6.89
CA GLU A 345 -3.26 30.66 -7.82
C GLU A 345 -4.54 29.79 -7.84
N GLU A 346 -4.42 28.47 -7.61
CA GLU A 346 -5.56 27.56 -7.36
C GLU A 346 -6.50 27.99 -6.21
N LYS A 347 -6.05 28.89 -5.32
CA LYS A 347 -6.84 29.40 -4.18
C LYS A 347 -7.40 30.82 -4.44
N GLY A 348 -7.16 31.38 -5.63
CA GLY A 348 -7.59 32.71 -6.02
C GLY A 348 -9.04 32.78 -6.52
N THR A 349 -9.85 33.57 -5.83
CA THR A 349 -11.19 34.10 -6.23
C THR A 349 -12.39 33.13 -6.37
N ASP A 350 -13.55 33.68 -6.00
CA ASP A 350 -14.95 33.28 -6.28
C ASP A 350 -15.43 31.85 -5.98
N ARG A 351 -15.95 31.68 -4.76
CA ARG A 351 -16.77 30.52 -4.31
C ARG A 351 -18.18 30.42 -4.95
N HIS A 352 -18.47 31.16 -6.03
CA HIS A 352 -19.83 31.32 -6.56
C HIS A 352 -20.03 30.99 -8.05
N THR A 353 -19.08 30.30 -8.69
CA THR A 353 -19.33 29.58 -9.96
C THR A 353 -18.76 28.16 -9.91
N HIS A 354 -19.63 27.15 -10.01
CA HIS A 354 -19.21 25.76 -10.26
C HIS A 354 -18.89 25.55 -11.75
N THR A 355 -17.81 26.18 -12.23
CA THR A 355 -17.30 26.05 -13.60
C THR A 355 -15.88 25.48 -13.58
N HIS A 356 -15.77 24.20 -13.99
CA HIS A 356 -14.55 23.41 -14.26
C HIS A 356 -13.21 23.85 -13.63
N ARG A 357 -12.72 23.03 -12.68
CA ARG A 357 -11.35 23.11 -12.10
C ARG A 357 -10.30 22.53 -13.06
N ASP A 358 -10.19 23.10 -14.25
CA ASP A 358 -9.22 22.75 -15.29
C ASP A 358 -8.71 24.03 -15.97
N ASP A 359 -7.52 23.98 -16.57
CA ASP A 359 -6.89 25.04 -17.39
C ASP A 359 -6.05 26.11 -16.67
N GLN A 360 -5.17 25.71 -15.74
CA GLN A 360 -3.82 26.31 -15.71
C GLN A 360 -2.89 25.56 -16.67
N SER A 361 -2.15 26.29 -17.52
CA SER A 361 -1.25 25.70 -18.52
C SER A 361 0.19 25.66 -18.02
N THR A 362 0.65 24.48 -17.62
CA THR A 362 2.03 24.19 -17.22
C THR A 362 2.66 23.15 -18.15
N THR A 363 3.97 23.30 -18.42
CA THR A 363 4.76 22.35 -19.25
C THR A 363 5.14 21.08 -18.48
N ILE A 364 5.01 21.11 -17.15
CA ILE A 364 5.36 20.07 -16.20
C ILE A 364 4.08 19.34 -15.77
N ILE A 365 4.10 18.00 -15.73
CA ILE A 365 2.97 17.21 -15.23
C ILE A 365 3.12 17.02 -13.72
N TYR A 366 2.35 17.79 -12.94
CA TYR A 366 2.29 17.69 -11.47
C TYR A 366 1.27 16.65 -10.98
N SER A 367 0.15 16.48 -11.69
CA SER A 367 -0.88 15.50 -11.36
C SER A 367 -1.64 14.98 -12.58
N MET A 368 -2.41 13.90 -12.39
CA MET A 368 -3.16 13.19 -13.43
C MET A 368 -4.51 12.76 -12.88
N LYS A 369 -5.60 13.13 -13.55
CA LYS A 369 -6.97 12.78 -13.12
C LYS A 369 -7.37 11.40 -13.66
N SER A 370 -7.44 10.42 -12.76
CA SER A 370 -8.01 9.09 -13.00
C SER A 370 -9.51 9.11 -12.68
N LYS A 371 -10.37 8.74 -13.64
CA LYS A 371 -11.83 8.65 -13.46
C LYS A 371 -12.30 7.22 -13.68
N ILE A 372 -12.83 6.61 -12.62
CA ILE A 372 -13.25 5.20 -12.64
C ILE A 372 -14.76 5.12 -12.88
N ASN A 373 -15.15 4.27 -13.83
CA ASN A 373 -16.55 4.06 -14.23
C ASN A 373 -17.34 3.21 -13.21
N TYR A 374 -16.68 2.67 -12.19
CA TYR A 374 -17.14 1.58 -11.33
C TYR A 374 -17.19 1.92 -9.85
N ASP A 375 -18.00 1.15 -9.15
CA ASP A 375 -18.04 1.08 -7.71
C ASP A 375 -16.93 0.10 -7.28
N ILE A 376 -15.95 0.61 -6.53
CA ILE A 376 -14.70 -0.11 -6.20
C ILE A 376 -14.53 -0.28 -4.69
N TYR A 377 -13.81 -1.33 -4.30
CA TYR A 377 -13.63 -1.71 -2.88
C TYR A 377 -12.20 -1.50 -2.36
N ASP A 378 -11.23 -1.42 -3.27
CA ASP A 378 -9.80 -1.20 -3.01
C ASP A 378 -9.19 -0.52 -4.24
N TYR A 379 -8.20 0.35 -4.03
CA TYR A 379 -7.48 1.08 -5.08
C TYR A 379 -6.02 1.28 -4.67
N GLU A 380 -5.10 0.83 -5.52
CA GLU A 380 -3.66 0.89 -5.31
C GLU A 380 -2.99 1.67 -6.46
N TYR A 381 -2.19 2.68 -6.13
CA TYR A 381 -1.34 3.43 -7.07
C TYR A 381 0.13 3.19 -6.71
N PHE A 382 0.95 2.78 -7.69
CA PHE A 382 2.34 2.35 -7.46
C PHE A 382 3.23 2.50 -8.70
N ASP A 383 4.54 2.48 -8.51
CA ASP A 383 5.56 2.37 -9.55
C ASP A 383 6.43 1.12 -9.34
N ASP A 384 7.52 1.00 -10.09
CA ASP A 384 8.48 -0.11 -9.99
C ASP A 384 9.16 -0.22 -8.61
N LEU A 385 9.22 0.87 -7.84
CA LEU A 385 9.81 0.89 -6.49
C LEU A 385 8.77 0.52 -5.41
N GLY A 386 7.49 0.77 -5.66
CA GLY A 386 6.40 0.42 -4.77
C GLY A 386 5.26 1.45 -4.78
N LYS A 387 4.45 1.48 -3.73
CA LYS A 387 3.26 2.35 -3.69
C LYS A 387 3.61 3.84 -3.62
N ILE A 388 2.71 4.64 -4.18
CA ILE A 388 2.76 6.10 -4.19
C ILE A 388 1.50 6.61 -3.49
N TYR A 389 1.69 7.34 -2.39
CA TYR A 389 0.59 7.81 -1.53
C TYR A 389 0.22 9.28 -1.76
N LEU A 390 0.79 9.89 -2.80
CA LEU A 390 0.43 11.22 -3.27
C LEU A 390 -0.84 11.12 -4.14
N ILE A 391 -1.95 10.77 -3.49
CA ILE A 391 -3.25 10.51 -4.11
C ILE A 391 -4.38 11.17 -3.32
N GLN A 392 -5.29 11.86 -4.03
CA GLN A 392 -6.49 12.45 -3.43
C GLN A 392 -7.74 11.97 -4.16
N ALA A 393 -8.73 11.46 -3.42
CA ALA A 393 -10.02 11.04 -3.97
C ALA A 393 -11.08 12.15 -3.82
N GLU A 394 -11.92 12.33 -4.85
CA GLU A 394 -13.13 13.16 -4.82
C GLU A 394 -14.29 12.40 -5.47
N GLU A 395 -15.47 12.41 -4.83
CA GLU A 395 -16.71 11.88 -5.43
C GLU A 395 -17.38 12.97 -6.27
N ILE A 396 -17.48 12.74 -7.59
CA ILE A 396 -18.04 13.70 -8.54
C ILE A 396 -19.37 13.17 -9.08
N PHE A 397 -20.44 13.95 -8.91
CA PHE A 397 -21.77 13.59 -9.43
C PHE A 397 -21.91 13.94 -10.92
N ASP A 398 -22.03 12.93 -11.78
CA ASP A 398 -22.29 13.13 -13.21
C ASP A 398 -23.79 13.40 -13.43
N HIS A 399 -24.16 14.67 -13.53
CA HIS A 399 -25.55 15.10 -13.75
C HIS A 399 -26.18 14.54 -15.05
N LYS A 400 -25.37 14.18 -16.07
CA LYS A 400 -25.88 13.59 -17.32
C LYS A 400 -26.21 12.11 -17.13
N LYS A 401 -25.36 11.36 -16.44
CA LYS A 401 -25.56 9.93 -16.14
C LYS A 401 -26.40 9.66 -14.89
N LYS A 402 -26.65 10.69 -14.06
CA LYS A 402 -27.28 10.60 -12.73
C LYS A 402 -26.61 9.60 -11.78
N LYS A 403 -25.29 9.41 -11.92
CA LYS A 403 -24.46 8.56 -11.06
C LYS A 403 -23.29 9.36 -10.52
N SER A 404 -22.89 9.13 -9.27
CA SER A 404 -21.56 9.55 -8.83
C SER A 404 -20.48 8.63 -9.37
N HIS A 405 -19.29 9.20 -9.53
CA HIS A 405 -18.07 8.54 -9.95
C HIS A 405 -16.93 9.00 -9.05
N ILE A 406 -16.08 8.08 -8.62
CA ILE A 406 -14.86 8.43 -7.88
C ILE A 406 -13.80 8.87 -8.90
N GLN A 407 -13.23 10.04 -8.65
CA GLN A 407 -12.06 10.56 -9.36
C GLN A 407 -10.88 10.62 -8.40
N PHE A 408 -9.71 10.20 -8.86
CA PHE A 408 -8.44 10.30 -8.13
C PHE A 408 -7.52 11.30 -8.81
N ASP A 409 -7.03 12.29 -8.07
CA ASP A 409 -5.85 13.08 -8.44
C ASP A 409 -4.61 12.27 -8.08
N LEU A 410 -3.88 11.80 -9.09
CA LEU A 410 -2.67 10.98 -8.96
C LEU A 410 -1.44 11.86 -9.18
N ARG A 411 -0.53 11.95 -8.20
CA ARG A 411 0.71 12.71 -8.34
C ARG A 411 1.91 11.75 -8.38
N PRO A 412 2.77 11.82 -9.42
CA PRO A 412 3.99 11.01 -9.47
C PRO A 412 4.95 11.39 -8.34
N ARG A 413 5.94 10.53 -8.03
CA ARG A 413 6.94 10.81 -6.97
C ARG A 413 7.72 12.12 -7.19
N TYR A 414 7.81 12.56 -8.43
CA TYR A 414 8.47 13.78 -8.86
C TYR A 414 7.69 14.41 -10.03
N PRO A 415 7.57 15.74 -10.13
CA PRO A 415 6.94 16.40 -11.28
C PRO A 415 7.62 16.02 -12.60
N LEU A 416 6.86 15.69 -13.64
CA LEU A 416 7.44 15.20 -14.90
C LEU A 416 7.79 16.35 -15.84
N LEU A 417 9.09 16.66 -15.91
CA LEU A 417 9.65 17.71 -16.76
C LEU A 417 9.69 17.30 -18.24
N GLY A 418 10.02 18.24 -19.13
CA GLY A 418 10.25 17.95 -20.55
C GLY A 418 11.38 16.94 -20.77
N GLY A 419 11.14 15.97 -21.66
CA GLY A 419 12.01 14.84 -21.93
C GLY A 419 11.92 13.67 -20.94
N TRP A 420 11.19 13.80 -19.83
CA TRP A 420 11.15 12.76 -18.79
C TRP A 420 10.16 11.63 -19.13
N ARG A 421 10.41 10.44 -18.58
CA ARG A 421 9.61 9.22 -18.71
C ARG A 421 9.28 8.68 -17.32
N ALA A 422 8.03 8.25 -17.14
CA ALA A 422 7.55 7.60 -15.92
C ALA A 422 6.89 6.27 -16.25
N HIS A 423 6.99 5.31 -15.33
CA HIS A 423 6.33 4.02 -15.43
C HIS A 423 5.62 3.75 -14.10
N PHE A 424 4.31 3.51 -14.17
CA PHE A 424 3.47 3.35 -12.98
C PHE A 424 2.24 2.49 -13.26
N PHE A 425 1.52 2.14 -12.20
CA PHE A 425 0.40 1.24 -12.20
C PHE A 425 -0.76 1.78 -11.35
N ASN A 426 -1.97 1.66 -11.88
CA ASN A 426 -3.21 1.73 -11.11
C ASN A 426 -3.74 0.29 -10.95
N ALA A 427 -4.30 -0.09 -9.80
CA ALA A 427 -4.99 -1.36 -9.66
C ALA A 427 -6.20 -1.26 -8.72
N PHE A 428 -7.28 -1.97 -9.02
CA PHE A 428 -8.52 -1.93 -8.23
C PHE A 428 -9.40 -3.17 -8.41
N TYR A 429 -10.38 -3.32 -7.50
CA TYR A 429 -11.36 -4.40 -7.53
C TYR A 429 -12.79 -3.84 -7.72
N HIS A 430 -13.57 -4.47 -8.60
CA HIS A 430 -14.99 -4.12 -8.86
C HIS A 430 -15.86 -5.36 -9.19
N GLU A 431 -17.19 -5.21 -9.18
CA GLU A 431 -18.16 -6.30 -9.47
C GLU A 431 -19.02 -6.06 -10.73
N SER A 432 -19.05 -4.83 -11.25
CA SER A 432 -20.15 -4.27 -12.06
C SER A 432 -20.40 -4.87 -13.46
N ASN A 433 -19.44 -5.61 -14.02
CA ASN A 433 -19.38 -5.88 -15.48
C ASN A 433 -19.61 -7.34 -15.88
N LEU A 434 -19.87 -8.25 -14.94
CA LEU A 434 -20.06 -9.68 -15.23
C LEU A 434 -21.54 -10.09 -15.18
N TYR A 435 -22.04 -10.66 -16.27
CA TYR A 435 -23.43 -11.08 -16.42
C TYR A 435 -23.56 -12.58 -16.66
N ARG A 436 -24.53 -13.23 -16.02
CA ARG A 436 -24.89 -14.65 -16.29
C ARG A 436 -26.04 -14.70 -17.31
N ILE A 437 -25.85 -15.45 -18.40
CA ILE A 437 -26.84 -15.53 -19.48
C ILE A 437 -28.01 -16.42 -19.05
N LYS A 438 -29.21 -15.86 -18.90
CA LYS A 438 -30.40 -16.60 -18.44
C LYS A 438 -30.81 -17.74 -19.38
N ASN A 439 -30.57 -17.58 -20.69
CA ASN A 439 -31.07 -18.49 -21.73
C ASN A 439 -30.04 -19.56 -22.17
N LYS A 440 -28.89 -19.66 -21.51
CA LYS A 440 -27.85 -20.66 -21.78
C LYS A 440 -27.22 -21.12 -20.47
N GLU A 441 -27.40 -22.40 -20.10
CA GLU A 441 -26.83 -22.94 -18.85
C GLU A 441 -25.31 -22.78 -18.79
N ASN A 442 -24.79 -22.34 -17.64
CA ASN A 442 -23.36 -22.18 -17.37
C ASN A 442 -22.63 -21.17 -18.29
N TYR A 443 -23.33 -20.31 -19.04
CA TYR A 443 -22.71 -19.24 -19.83
C TYR A 443 -22.69 -17.88 -19.09
N TYR A 444 -21.58 -17.20 -19.26
CA TYR A 444 -21.27 -15.89 -18.69
C TYR A 444 -20.81 -14.95 -19.81
N ALA A 445 -21.06 -13.65 -19.63
CA ALA A 445 -20.59 -12.58 -20.51
C ALA A 445 -20.00 -11.46 -19.64
N TYR A 446 -18.76 -11.07 -19.92
CA TYR A 446 -18.11 -9.92 -19.31
C TYR A 446 -18.12 -8.75 -20.30
N LYS A 447 -18.65 -7.59 -19.90
CA LYS A 447 -18.55 -6.36 -20.71
C LYS A 447 -17.21 -5.68 -20.45
N ILE A 448 -16.42 -5.60 -21.51
CA ILE A 448 -15.12 -4.92 -21.48
C ILE A 448 -15.35 -3.41 -21.56
N ASP A 449 -14.62 -2.66 -20.74
CA ASP A 449 -14.37 -1.25 -20.98
C ASP A 449 -12.92 -1.12 -21.42
N ILE A 450 -12.74 -0.75 -22.68
CA ILE A 450 -11.42 -0.59 -23.30
C ILE A 450 -10.73 0.68 -22.79
N SER A 451 -11.49 1.68 -22.33
CA SER A 451 -10.93 2.95 -21.88
C SER A 451 -10.16 2.78 -20.56
N PRO A 452 -8.93 3.29 -20.45
CA PRO A 452 -8.20 3.29 -19.19
C PRO A 452 -8.72 4.37 -18.23
N SER A 453 -8.42 4.25 -16.94
CA SER A 453 -8.89 5.20 -15.92
C SER A 453 -8.32 6.63 -16.10
N ILE A 454 -7.09 6.79 -16.56
CA ILE A 454 -6.51 8.11 -16.88
C ILE A 454 -6.82 8.49 -18.33
N LYS A 455 -7.63 9.54 -18.52
CA LYS A 455 -8.23 9.89 -19.82
C LYS A 455 -7.68 11.19 -20.46
N SER A 456 -6.67 11.81 -19.85
CA SER A 456 -6.15 13.13 -20.24
C SER A 456 -5.09 13.11 -21.37
N PHE A 457 -4.64 11.94 -21.81
CA PHE A 457 -3.48 11.80 -22.70
C PHE A 457 -3.78 10.90 -23.91
N PHE A 458 -3.08 11.15 -25.03
CA PHE A 458 -3.02 10.24 -26.18
C PHE A 458 -2.25 8.96 -25.83
N ILE A 459 -2.62 7.83 -26.42
CA ILE A 459 -2.01 6.52 -26.20
C ILE A 459 -1.49 5.97 -27.52
N LYS A 460 -0.16 5.84 -27.66
CA LYS A 460 0.46 5.27 -28.87
C LYS A 460 0.08 3.80 -29.06
N GLN A 461 0.10 3.00 -27.99
CA GLN A 461 -0.36 1.61 -28.00
C GLN A 461 -1.13 1.23 -26.72
N LEU A 462 -2.35 0.72 -26.89
CA LEU A 462 -3.21 0.21 -25.84
C LEU A 462 -3.37 -1.32 -25.97
N LYS A 463 -3.14 -2.05 -24.88
CA LYS A 463 -3.36 -3.50 -24.80
C LYS A 463 -4.30 -3.84 -23.66
N VAL A 464 -5.39 -4.55 -23.94
CA VAL A 464 -6.37 -4.99 -22.91
C VAL A 464 -6.34 -6.51 -22.82
N ARG A 465 -5.88 -7.06 -21.69
CA ARG A 465 -5.67 -8.50 -21.47
C ARG A 465 -6.69 -9.05 -20.48
N ILE A 466 -7.74 -9.70 -20.97
CA ILE A 466 -8.79 -10.33 -20.16
C ILE A 466 -8.40 -11.77 -19.84
N SER A 467 -7.93 -12.00 -18.62
CA SER A 467 -7.65 -13.33 -18.06
C SER A 467 -8.93 -13.96 -17.50
N LEU A 468 -9.46 -14.95 -18.22
CA LEU A 468 -10.68 -15.66 -17.83
C LEU A 468 -10.45 -16.63 -16.66
N PRO A 469 -11.52 -17.10 -15.99
CA PRO A 469 -11.38 -18.09 -14.93
C PRO A 469 -10.83 -19.41 -15.48
N PRO A 470 -10.04 -20.18 -14.68
CA PRO A 470 -9.57 -21.49 -15.11
C PRO A 470 -10.75 -22.47 -15.25
N PHE A 471 -10.64 -23.38 -16.23
CA PHE A 471 -11.77 -24.18 -16.75
C PHE A 471 -12.89 -23.35 -17.41
N SER A 472 -12.53 -22.25 -18.07
CA SER A 472 -13.40 -21.60 -19.07
C SER A 472 -13.35 -22.39 -20.39
N ASP A 473 -14.52 -22.81 -20.86
CA ASP A 473 -14.74 -23.44 -22.17
C ASP A 473 -15.48 -22.44 -23.10
N ASP A 474 -15.65 -22.79 -24.38
CA ASP A 474 -16.45 -22.06 -25.39
C ASP A 474 -16.25 -20.53 -25.38
N VAL A 475 -14.98 -20.09 -25.36
CA VAL A 475 -14.61 -18.66 -25.31
C VAL A 475 -14.83 -17.99 -26.68
N ALA A 476 -15.59 -16.90 -26.70
CA ALA A 476 -15.82 -16.07 -27.87
C ALA A 476 -15.77 -14.59 -27.51
N VAL A 477 -15.20 -13.76 -28.38
CA VAL A 477 -15.27 -12.30 -28.28
C VAL A 477 -16.32 -11.81 -29.26
N VAL A 478 -17.25 -10.99 -28.79
CA VAL A 478 -18.21 -10.29 -29.62
C VAL A 478 -17.82 -8.82 -29.65
N SER A 479 -17.61 -8.32 -30.87
CA SER A 479 -17.30 -6.92 -31.18
C SER A 479 -18.34 -6.38 -32.17
N ARG A 480 -18.43 -5.06 -32.29
CA ARG A 480 -19.13 -4.36 -33.38
C ARG A 480 -18.20 -3.96 -34.53
N ASP A 481 -16.90 -3.98 -34.26
CA ASP A 481 -15.79 -3.63 -35.13
C ASP A 481 -14.89 -4.86 -35.31
N ASP A 482 -14.82 -5.35 -36.55
CA ASP A 482 -14.05 -6.54 -36.94
C ASP A 482 -12.57 -6.22 -37.24
N SER A 483 -12.16 -4.95 -37.18
CA SER A 483 -10.78 -4.52 -37.51
C SER A 483 -9.79 -4.62 -36.35
N VAL A 484 -10.26 -4.90 -35.13
CA VAL A 484 -9.42 -4.90 -33.92
C VAL A 484 -8.66 -6.23 -33.77
N ASN A 485 -7.34 -6.15 -33.57
CA ASN A 485 -6.48 -7.31 -33.38
C ASN A 485 -6.77 -8.00 -32.04
N VAL A 486 -7.48 -9.13 -32.10
CA VAL A 486 -7.80 -10.00 -30.95
C VAL A 486 -6.92 -11.25 -31.00
N LEU A 487 -5.97 -11.33 -30.07
CA LEU A 487 -5.12 -12.49 -29.84
C LEU A 487 -5.70 -13.35 -28.71
N THR A 488 -5.48 -14.67 -28.76
CA THR A 488 -5.81 -15.57 -27.66
C THR A 488 -4.58 -16.38 -27.23
N SER A 489 -4.36 -16.47 -25.93
CA SER A 489 -3.23 -17.19 -25.33
C SER A 489 -3.67 -17.95 -24.07
N LYS A 490 -2.75 -18.67 -23.44
CA LYS A 490 -3.01 -19.45 -22.22
C LYS A 490 -1.96 -19.16 -21.16
N GLN A 491 -2.41 -18.83 -19.95
CA GLN A 491 -1.58 -18.46 -18.82
C GLN A 491 -1.87 -19.37 -17.61
N LYS A 492 -0.87 -19.54 -16.74
CA LYS A 492 -1.06 -20.07 -15.38
C LYS A 492 -0.90 -18.95 -14.36
N ASP A 493 -1.67 -19.05 -13.29
CA ASP A 493 -1.66 -18.15 -12.14
C ASP A 493 -1.65 -18.99 -10.85
N TRP A 494 -1.71 -18.36 -9.68
CA TRP A 494 -1.66 -19.06 -8.39
C TRP A 494 -2.70 -20.19 -8.28
N LEU A 495 -2.24 -21.38 -7.87
CA LEU A 495 -3.00 -22.64 -7.77
C LEU A 495 -3.59 -23.18 -9.09
N ASP A 496 -3.16 -22.70 -10.27
CA ASP A 496 -3.53 -23.28 -11.59
C ASP A 496 -2.59 -24.43 -12.01
N LEU A 497 -2.44 -25.43 -11.13
CA LEU A 497 -1.51 -26.56 -11.33
C LEU A 497 -1.88 -27.45 -12.54
N PHE A 498 -3.15 -27.90 -12.62
CA PHE A 498 -3.67 -28.80 -13.65
C PHE A 498 -4.65 -28.11 -14.62
N SER A 499 -4.62 -26.78 -14.65
CA SER A 499 -5.50 -25.93 -15.44
C SER A 499 -4.71 -24.83 -16.13
N PHE A 500 -5.33 -24.17 -17.10
CA PHE A 500 -4.89 -22.91 -17.67
C PHE A 500 -6.06 -21.93 -17.66
N ARG A 501 -5.73 -20.64 -17.64
CA ARG A 501 -6.65 -19.55 -17.95
C ARG A 501 -6.50 -19.22 -19.43
N ASN A 502 -7.62 -19.08 -20.13
CA ASN A 502 -7.61 -18.47 -21.45
C ASN A 502 -7.47 -16.96 -21.26
N VAL A 503 -6.55 -16.33 -21.99
CA VAL A 503 -6.34 -14.89 -21.98
C VAL A 503 -6.72 -14.36 -23.35
N VAL A 504 -7.63 -13.39 -23.38
CA VAL A 504 -7.97 -12.62 -24.58
C VAL A 504 -7.18 -11.32 -24.53
N GLU A 505 -6.31 -11.07 -25.51
CA GLU A 505 -5.56 -9.83 -25.63
C GLU A 505 -6.08 -9.02 -26.83
N ILE A 506 -6.56 -7.81 -26.57
CA ILE A 506 -7.06 -6.86 -27.56
C ILE A 506 -5.99 -5.78 -27.72
N GLN A 507 -5.49 -5.58 -28.94
CA GLN A 507 -4.49 -4.56 -29.26
C GLN A 507 -5.12 -3.45 -30.10
N ILE A 508 -4.95 -2.19 -29.67
CA ILE A 508 -5.43 -0.97 -30.34
C ILE A 508 -4.29 0.04 -30.33
N ASP A 509 -3.83 0.47 -31.49
CA ASP A 509 -2.81 1.50 -31.63
C ASP A 509 -3.46 2.87 -31.87
N LYS A 510 -2.81 3.94 -31.40
CA LYS A 510 -3.22 5.36 -31.57
C LYS A 510 -4.63 5.67 -31.02
N PHE A 511 -4.86 5.36 -29.75
CA PHE A 511 -6.14 5.60 -29.06
C PHE A 511 -6.11 6.91 -28.25
N PHE A 512 -7.14 7.74 -28.35
CA PHE A 512 -7.31 8.94 -27.51
C PHE A 512 -8.66 8.90 -26.77
N PRO A 513 -8.69 8.60 -25.45
CA PRO A 513 -9.94 8.34 -24.71
C PRO A 513 -11.06 9.39 -24.88
N PRO A 514 -10.80 10.72 -24.82
CA PRO A 514 -11.86 11.74 -24.94
C PRO A 514 -12.55 11.75 -26.31
N MET A 515 -11.86 11.31 -27.36
CA MET A 515 -12.47 11.02 -28.65
C MET A 515 -13.02 9.60 -28.64
N ASP A 516 -12.14 8.61 -28.59
CA ASP A 516 -12.34 7.26 -29.12
C ASP A 516 -13.18 6.34 -28.23
N GLU A 517 -13.32 6.62 -26.93
CA GLU A 517 -14.07 5.80 -25.97
C GLU A 517 -15.48 5.44 -26.47
N ASN A 518 -16.18 6.40 -27.10
CA ASN A 518 -17.54 6.21 -27.63
C ASN A 518 -17.62 5.28 -28.87
N TYR A 519 -16.51 5.02 -29.57
CA TYR A 519 -16.49 4.14 -30.75
C TYR A 519 -16.36 2.66 -30.33
N TYR A 520 -15.46 2.39 -29.38
CA TYR A 520 -15.17 1.05 -28.87
C TYR A 520 -16.16 0.56 -27.80
N HIS A 521 -17.43 0.95 -27.93
CA HIS A 521 -18.51 0.47 -27.07
C HIS A 521 -18.94 -0.96 -27.44
N ASP A 522 -19.45 -1.69 -26.44
CA ASP A 522 -20.11 -3.01 -26.55
C ASP A 522 -19.24 -4.23 -26.88
N PHE A 523 -17.95 -4.20 -26.54
CA PHE A 523 -17.11 -5.40 -26.48
C PHE A 523 -17.55 -6.35 -25.35
N LEU A 524 -17.77 -7.62 -25.69
CA LEU A 524 -18.25 -8.67 -24.78
C LEU A 524 -17.39 -9.93 -24.92
N VAL A 525 -16.79 -10.40 -23.83
CA VAL A 525 -16.19 -11.75 -23.79
C VAL A 525 -17.20 -12.73 -23.22
N MET A 526 -17.67 -13.65 -24.05
CA MET A 526 -18.52 -14.76 -23.67
C MET A 526 -17.68 -16.00 -23.36
N TYR A 527 -18.03 -16.73 -22.30
CA TYR A 527 -17.40 -18.00 -21.96
C TYR A 527 -18.38 -18.90 -21.18
N LYS A 528 -18.03 -20.18 -21.10
CA LYS A 528 -18.79 -21.22 -20.41
C LYS A 528 -18.00 -21.71 -19.20
N PHE A 529 -18.63 -21.78 -18.03
CA PHE A 529 -17.99 -22.17 -16.79
C PHE A 529 -18.97 -22.97 -15.90
N LYS A 530 -18.66 -24.23 -15.63
CA LYS A 530 -19.52 -25.13 -14.86
C LYS A 530 -19.29 -24.93 -13.36
N PHE A 531 -20.33 -24.60 -12.60
CA PHE A 531 -20.22 -24.19 -11.18
C PHE A 531 -19.36 -25.12 -10.31
N PHE A 532 -19.44 -26.44 -10.49
CA PHE A 532 -18.66 -27.41 -9.70
C PHE A 532 -17.12 -27.25 -9.84
N LYS A 533 -16.63 -26.58 -10.90
CA LYS A 533 -15.20 -26.28 -11.08
C LYS A 533 -14.65 -25.28 -10.04
N LEU A 534 -15.52 -24.54 -9.35
CA LEU A 534 -15.14 -23.66 -8.24
C LEU A 534 -14.44 -24.42 -7.10
N PHE A 535 -14.93 -25.62 -6.76
CA PHE A 535 -14.40 -26.42 -5.66
C PHE A 535 -13.03 -27.07 -5.95
N TRP A 536 -12.54 -26.99 -7.19
CA TRP A 536 -11.34 -27.70 -7.62
C TRP A 536 -10.06 -27.13 -7.00
N LYS A 537 -9.98 -25.82 -6.74
CA LYS A 537 -8.85 -25.19 -6.02
C LYS A 537 -8.83 -25.55 -4.52
N PRO A 538 -9.94 -25.42 -3.76
CA PRO A 538 -10.01 -25.92 -2.38
C PRO A 538 -9.66 -27.41 -2.26
N LEU A 539 -10.21 -28.27 -3.14
CA LEU A 539 -9.92 -29.71 -3.14
C LEU A 539 -8.43 -30.00 -3.35
N LEU A 540 -7.78 -29.30 -4.27
CA LEU A 540 -6.35 -29.43 -4.52
C LEU A 540 -5.50 -29.04 -3.30
N VAL A 541 -5.87 -27.98 -2.57
CA VAL A 541 -5.18 -27.59 -1.32
C VAL A 541 -5.34 -28.67 -0.26
N ILE A 542 -6.55 -29.21 -0.09
CA ILE A 542 -6.84 -30.32 0.84
C ILE A 542 -6.03 -31.58 0.49
N LEU A 543 -5.91 -31.93 -0.80
CA LEU A 543 -5.11 -33.08 -1.24
C LEU A 543 -3.61 -32.89 -0.98
N ILE A 544 -3.08 -31.68 -1.17
CA ILE A 544 -1.67 -31.37 -0.88
C ILE A 544 -1.41 -31.43 0.64
N THR A 545 -2.28 -30.87 1.47
CA THR A 545 -2.09 -30.95 2.94
C THR A 545 -2.25 -32.38 3.46
N PHE A 546 -3.19 -33.16 2.91
CA PHE A 546 -3.32 -34.58 3.23
C PHE A 546 -2.07 -35.39 2.85
N ALA A 547 -1.52 -35.17 1.66
CA ALA A 547 -0.28 -35.82 1.22
C ALA A 547 0.93 -35.45 2.10
N ALA A 548 1.03 -34.19 2.53
CA ALA A 548 2.07 -33.74 3.46
C ALA A 548 1.94 -34.37 4.85
N ILE A 549 0.70 -34.47 5.38
CA ILE A 549 0.43 -35.17 6.66
C ILE A 549 0.76 -36.66 6.55
N LEU A 550 0.36 -37.32 5.46
CA LEU A 550 0.67 -38.73 5.21
C LEU A 550 2.19 -38.97 5.14
N LEU A 551 2.93 -38.08 4.46
CA LEU A 551 4.39 -38.14 4.39
C LEU A 551 5.03 -37.95 5.77
N LEU A 552 4.53 -37.03 6.60
CA LEU A 552 5.01 -36.84 7.98
C LEU A 552 4.74 -38.05 8.87
N CYS A 553 3.61 -38.76 8.69
CA CYS A 553 3.35 -40.02 9.37
C CYS A 553 4.34 -41.12 8.93
N LEU A 554 4.52 -41.30 7.61
CA LEU A 554 5.45 -42.29 7.06
C LEU A 554 6.91 -42.04 7.48
N LEU A 555 7.36 -40.78 7.50
CA LEU A 555 8.70 -40.40 7.98
C LEU A 555 8.88 -40.62 9.48
N ARG A 556 7.80 -40.66 10.27
CA ARG A 556 7.84 -40.88 11.72
C ARG A 556 7.89 -42.37 12.11
N GLU A 557 7.38 -43.25 11.26
CA GLU A 557 7.41 -44.71 11.49
C GLU A 557 8.70 -45.39 10.98
N LEU A 558 9.60 -44.64 10.33
CA LEU A 558 10.92 -45.13 9.91
C LEU A 558 11.96 -44.94 11.05
N PRO A 559 12.53 -46.03 11.62
CA PRO A 559 13.40 -45.95 12.79
C PRO A 559 14.84 -45.55 12.43
N PHE A 560 15.07 -44.24 12.29
CA PHE A 560 16.41 -43.66 12.08
C PHE A 560 17.04 -43.20 13.41
N ASP A 561 17.39 -44.14 14.29
CA ASP A 561 18.12 -43.87 15.53
C ASP A 561 19.62 -43.63 15.26
N PHE A 562 20.07 -42.39 15.43
CA PHE A 562 21.48 -41.96 15.27
C PHE A 562 22.15 -41.62 16.62
N ASN A 563 21.79 -42.33 17.70
CA ASN A 563 22.24 -42.04 19.06
C ASN A 563 23.67 -42.50 19.33
N THR A 564 24.46 -41.70 20.05
CA THR A 564 25.84 -42.02 20.40
C THR A 564 25.93 -42.99 21.59
N ALA A 565 27.07 -43.66 21.74
CA ALA A 565 27.32 -44.58 22.85
C ALA A 565 27.19 -43.94 24.25
N LYS A 566 27.38 -42.61 24.35
CA LYS A 566 27.22 -41.87 25.61
C LYS A 566 25.75 -41.67 25.97
N GLU A 567 24.92 -41.27 25.01
CA GLU A 567 23.48 -41.04 25.22
C GLU A 567 22.76 -42.34 25.62
N ASN A 568 23.21 -43.48 25.11
CA ASN A 568 22.73 -44.80 25.54
C ASN A 568 23.08 -45.14 27.01
N ALA A 569 24.21 -44.65 27.52
CA ALA A 569 24.58 -44.81 28.93
C ALA A 569 23.80 -43.86 29.85
N ASP A 570 23.70 -42.58 29.46
CA ASP A 570 22.94 -41.56 30.20
C ASP A 570 21.44 -41.93 30.30
N LYS A 571 20.88 -42.52 29.22
CA LYS A 571 19.51 -43.07 29.21
C LYS A 571 19.33 -44.20 30.23
N LYS A 572 20.28 -45.15 30.30
CA LYS A 572 20.21 -46.27 31.25
C LYS A 572 20.24 -45.80 32.71
N GLU A 573 21.10 -44.82 33.04
CA GLU A 573 21.11 -44.27 34.41
C GLU A 573 19.80 -43.52 34.74
N SER A 574 19.16 -42.89 33.75
CA SER A 574 17.84 -42.26 33.90
C SER A 574 16.72 -43.27 34.19
N GLU A 575 16.73 -44.42 33.51
CA GLU A 575 15.76 -45.50 33.73
C GLU A 575 15.93 -46.11 35.14
N GLU A 576 17.15 -46.40 35.59
CA GLU A 576 17.43 -46.87 36.95
C GLU A 576 16.99 -45.86 38.03
N ARG A 577 17.20 -44.54 37.80
CA ARG A 577 16.69 -43.45 38.66
C ARG A 577 15.17 -43.32 38.68
N ALA A 578 14.46 -43.82 37.67
CA ALA A 578 12.99 -43.80 37.64
C ALA A 578 12.42 -44.95 38.48
N THR A 579 12.90 -46.18 38.27
CA THR A 579 12.43 -47.38 38.98
C THR A 579 12.62 -47.28 40.49
N PHE A 580 13.76 -46.75 40.96
CA PHE A 580 14.02 -46.54 42.39
C PHE A 580 12.98 -45.61 43.04
N ARG A 581 12.66 -44.48 42.40
CA ARG A 581 11.68 -43.51 42.91
C ARG A 581 10.26 -44.06 42.96
N GLU A 582 9.87 -44.84 41.95
CA GLU A 582 8.54 -45.48 41.90
C GLU A 582 8.36 -46.47 43.06
N LYS A 583 9.40 -47.25 43.40
CA LYS A 583 9.39 -48.19 44.53
C LYS A 583 9.51 -47.52 45.92
N CYS A 584 10.24 -46.40 46.05
CA CYS A 584 10.19 -45.60 47.29
C CYS A 584 8.78 -45.08 47.58
N LYS A 585 8.05 -44.64 46.55
CA LYS A 585 6.66 -44.16 46.66
C LYS A 585 5.70 -45.29 47.06
N GLU A 586 5.86 -46.48 46.47
CA GLU A 586 5.08 -47.67 46.82
C GLU A 586 5.26 -48.07 48.30
N LEU A 587 6.49 -48.01 48.84
CA LEU A 587 6.72 -48.21 50.27
C LEU A 587 6.01 -47.13 51.10
N TYR A 588 6.11 -45.85 50.74
CA TYR A 588 5.43 -44.76 51.46
C TYR A 588 3.92 -44.98 51.54
N GLU A 589 3.28 -45.32 50.42
CA GLU A 589 1.83 -45.51 50.36
C GLU A 589 1.38 -46.69 51.23
N ASN A 590 2.17 -47.78 51.29
CA ASN A 590 1.91 -48.90 52.20
C ASN A 590 2.11 -48.56 53.69
N LEU A 591 3.21 -47.87 54.04
CA LEU A 591 3.52 -47.50 55.43
C LEU A 591 2.56 -46.44 56.00
N SER A 592 2.12 -45.49 55.16
CA SER A 592 1.07 -44.53 55.50
C SER A 592 -0.27 -45.25 55.72
N TYR A 593 -0.69 -46.13 54.81
CA TYR A 593 -1.95 -46.86 54.94
C TYR A 593 -2.07 -47.69 56.24
N ILE A 594 -1.04 -48.46 56.61
CA ILE A 594 -1.09 -49.25 57.86
C ILE A 594 -1.11 -48.36 59.12
N SER A 595 -0.49 -47.18 59.05
CA SER A 595 -0.43 -46.22 60.17
C SER A 595 -1.76 -45.47 60.33
N ASP A 596 -2.40 -45.10 59.22
CA ASP A 596 -3.77 -44.57 59.19
C ASP A 596 -4.77 -45.55 59.80
N GLN A 597 -4.66 -46.86 59.50
CA GLN A 597 -5.54 -47.87 60.10
C GLN A 597 -5.40 -47.94 61.63
N LEU A 598 -4.18 -47.89 62.16
CA LEU A 598 -3.92 -47.89 63.61
C LEU A 598 -4.41 -46.59 64.28
N ILE A 599 -4.25 -45.45 63.62
CA ILE A 599 -4.74 -44.15 64.11
C ILE A 599 -6.28 -44.13 64.12
N GLN A 600 -6.93 -44.65 63.08
CA GLN A 600 -8.39 -44.71 62.96
C GLN A 600 -9.05 -45.68 63.96
N SER A 601 -8.38 -46.79 64.31
CA SER A 601 -8.89 -47.69 65.36
C SER A 601 -8.89 -47.05 66.76
N MET A 602 -8.11 -45.98 66.96
CA MET A 602 -8.01 -45.23 68.21
C MET A 602 -8.83 -43.94 68.24
N SER A 603 -9.01 -43.25 67.10
CA SER A 603 -9.66 -41.94 67.03
C SER A 603 -11.15 -41.96 67.35
N ASN A 604 -11.79 -43.12 67.16
CA ASN A 604 -13.25 -43.27 67.21
C ASN A 604 -13.77 -43.86 68.53
N LEU A 605 -12.88 -44.16 69.48
CA LEU A 605 -13.21 -44.78 70.78
C LEU A 605 -13.22 -43.75 71.91
N THR A 606 -14.22 -43.81 72.78
CA THR A 606 -14.29 -42.99 73.99
C THR A 606 -13.25 -43.40 75.04
N PRO A 607 -12.92 -42.55 76.03
CA PRO A 607 -11.94 -42.87 77.07
C PRO A 607 -12.23 -44.16 77.86
N GLU A 608 -13.50 -44.53 78.06
CA GLU A 608 -13.89 -45.76 78.76
C GLU A 608 -13.75 -47.00 77.85
N GLU A 609 -14.10 -46.87 76.57
CA GLU A 609 -13.93 -47.95 75.58
C GLU A 609 -12.44 -48.26 75.33
N LYS A 610 -11.58 -47.23 75.26
CA LYS A 610 -10.12 -47.40 75.17
C LYS A 610 -9.53 -48.18 76.34
N ILE A 611 -10.08 -48.03 77.55
CA ILE A 611 -9.66 -48.79 78.74
C ILE A 611 -10.13 -50.25 78.63
N ASN A 612 -11.39 -50.48 78.26
CA ASN A 612 -11.95 -51.83 78.12
C ASN A 612 -11.32 -52.64 76.98
N GLN A 613 -10.93 -51.99 75.87
CA GLN A 613 -10.31 -52.63 74.71
C GLN A 613 -8.77 -52.57 74.73
N LYS A 614 -8.15 -52.12 75.83
CA LYS A 614 -6.69 -51.85 75.91
C LYS A 614 -5.81 -53.02 75.46
N VAL A 615 -6.20 -54.27 75.72
CA VAL A 615 -5.45 -55.46 75.28
C VAL A 615 -5.46 -55.59 73.75
N GLN A 616 -6.64 -55.46 73.13
CA GLN A 616 -6.81 -55.56 71.67
C GLN A 616 -6.14 -54.40 70.93
N LEU A 617 -6.10 -53.21 71.53
CA LEU A 617 -5.38 -52.05 71.00
C LEU A 617 -3.86 -52.27 71.04
N LEU A 618 -3.32 -52.87 72.11
CA LEU A 618 -1.89 -53.23 72.17
C LEU A 618 -1.54 -54.35 71.16
N GLU A 619 -2.39 -55.38 71.02
CA GLU A 619 -2.22 -56.43 69.99
C GLU A 619 -2.22 -55.84 68.56
N ALA A 620 -3.02 -54.79 68.30
CA ALA A 620 -3.01 -54.07 67.03
C ALA A 620 -1.74 -53.23 66.81
N GLU A 621 -1.17 -52.67 67.88
CA GLU A 621 0.08 -51.89 67.82
C GLU A 621 1.30 -52.79 67.61
N ASP A 622 1.40 -53.92 68.33
CA ASP A 622 2.41 -54.96 68.10
C ASP A 622 2.36 -55.47 66.64
N LYS A 623 1.15 -55.70 66.11
CA LYS A 623 0.97 -56.12 64.71
C LYS A 623 1.41 -55.02 63.73
N TRP A 624 0.99 -53.78 63.93
CA TRP A 624 1.42 -52.66 63.08
C TRP A 624 2.94 -52.48 63.11
N THR A 625 3.56 -52.59 64.29
CA THR A 625 5.03 -52.58 64.45
C THR A 625 5.69 -53.70 63.64
N TYR A 626 5.15 -54.92 63.68
CA TYR A 626 5.64 -56.04 62.86
C TYR A 626 5.50 -55.76 61.35
N ASP A 627 4.31 -55.36 60.90
CA ASP A 627 4.03 -55.10 59.47
C ASP A 627 4.90 -53.94 58.93
N PHE A 628 5.13 -52.89 59.73
CA PHE A 628 6.02 -51.77 59.40
C PHE A 628 7.47 -52.22 59.21
N ILE A 629 8.01 -52.99 60.16
CA ILE A 629 9.38 -53.49 60.12
C ILE A 629 9.56 -54.47 58.95
N TYR A 630 8.57 -55.33 58.70
CA TYR A 630 8.57 -56.27 57.58
C TYR A 630 8.68 -55.54 56.23
N LEU A 631 7.76 -54.60 55.95
CA LEU A 631 7.73 -53.85 54.67
C LEU A 631 9.01 -53.03 54.45
N THR A 632 9.51 -52.36 55.50
CA THR A 632 10.73 -51.55 55.42
C THR A 632 11.97 -52.43 55.16
N LYS A 633 12.03 -53.63 55.76
CA LYS A 633 13.12 -54.59 55.56
C LYS A 633 13.07 -55.27 54.19
N GLU A 634 11.90 -55.64 53.70
CA GLU A 634 11.72 -56.17 52.34
C GLU A 634 12.19 -55.14 51.30
N PHE A 635 11.79 -53.88 51.45
CA PHE A 635 12.26 -52.79 50.59
C PHE A 635 13.79 -52.61 50.65
N TYR A 636 14.39 -52.55 51.84
CA TYR A 636 15.85 -52.41 51.98
C TYR A 636 16.61 -53.55 51.29
N THR A 637 16.15 -54.79 51.48
CA THR A 637 16.76 -56.00 50.90
C THR A 637 16.70 -55.97 49.37
N ASN A 638 15.57 -55.55 48.80
CA ASN A 638 15.38 -55.41 47.35
C ASN A 638 16.27 -54.32 46.70
N PHE A 639 16.88 -53.42 47.49
CA PHE A 639 17.78 -52.37 46.99
C PHE A 639 19.21 -52.40 47.58
N GLU A 640 19.56 -53.42 48.36
CA GLU A 640 20.88 -53.53 49.02
C GLU A 640 22.06 -53.60 48.03
N SER A 641 21.82 -54.09 46.82
CA SER A 641 22.76 -54.14 45.70
C SER A 641 22.89 -52.83 44.91
N CYS A 642 22.05 -51.83 45.18
CA CYS A 642 22.03 -50.56 44.45
C CYS A 642 23.30 -49.72 44.73
N SER A 643 23.78 -49.03 43.69
CA SER A 643 24.94 -48.13 43.76
C SER A 643 24.75 -46.93 44.71
N ARG A 644 23.51 -46.62 45.10
CA ARG A 644 23.13 -45.42 45.87
C ARG A 644 22.84 -45.69 47.35
N LYS A 645 23.67 -46.50 48.01
CA LYS A 645 23.48 -46.93 49.41
C LYS A 645 23.20 -45.79 50.40
N HIS A 646 23.86 -44.64 50.25
CA HIS A 646 23.63 -43.45 51.10
C HIS A 646 22.22 -42.85 50.93
N SER A 647 21.62 -42.91 49.74
CA SER A 647 20.25 -42.44 49.50
C SER A 647 19.21 -43.43 50.03
N LEU A 648 19.49 -44.73 49.89
CA LEU A 648 18.65 -45.80 50.46
C LEU A 648 18.62 -45.71 52.00
N GLN A 649 19.78 -45.58 52.64
CA GLN A 649 19.89 -45.50 54.10
C GLN A 649 19.10 -44.29 54.66
N ASN A 650 19.35 -43.09 54.14
CA ASN A 650 18.66 -41.86 54.55
C ASN A 650 17.12 -41.96 54.40
N TYR A 651 16.62 -42.66 53.36
CA TYR A 651 15.18 -42.89 53.20
C TYR A 651 14.64 -43.82 54.29
N VAL A 652 15.32 -44.93 54.57
CA VAL A 652 14.92 -45.92 55.59
C VAL A 652 15.06 -45.37 57.02
N ASP A 653 16.09 -44.56 57.29
CA ASP A 653 16.25 -43.86 58.57
C ASP A 653 15.03 -42.95 58.85
N LYS A 654 14.50 -42.27 57.82
CA LYS A 654 13.26 -41.48 57.94
C LYS A 654 12.01 -42.34 58.11
N CYS A 655 11.93 -43.53 57.52
CA CYS A 655 10.83 -44.48 57.79
C CYS A 655 10.80 -44.84 59.29
N PHE A 656 11.94 -45.19 59.88
CA PHE A 656 12.01 -45.50 61.31
C PHE A 656 11.72 -44.29 62.21
N ASN A 657 12.07 -43.07 61.81
CA ASN A 657 11.68 -41.86 62.52
C ASN A 657 10.14 -41.64 62.52
N TYR A 658 9.48 -41.85 61.37
CA TYR A 658 8.01 -41.78 61.27
C TYR A 658 7.33 -42.84 62.16
N HIS A 659 7.81 -44.08 62.14
CA HIS A 659 7.35 -45.15 63.03
C HIS A 659 7.46 -44.76 64.52
N ALA A 660 8.61 -44.23 64.96
CA ALA A 660 8.79 -43.80 66.35
C ALA A 660 7.81 -42.69 66.76
N ILE A 661 7.50 -41.75 65.85
CA ILE A 661 6.56 -40.65 66.09
C ILE A 661 5.10 -41.16 66.15
N VAL A 662 4.71 -42.08 65.26
CA VAL A 662 3.36 -42.71 65.30
C VAL A 662 3.18 -43.56 66.55
N LYS A 663 4.19 -44.35 66.95
CA LYS A 663 4.15 -45.15 68.20
C LYS A 663 4.00 -44.27 69.45
N LYS A 664 4.82 -43.21 69.55
CA LYS A 664 4.73 -42.19 70.62
C LYS A 664 3.34 -41.55 70.69
N TYR A 665 2.73 -41.24 69.54
CA TYR A 665 1.36 -40.70 69.47
C TYR A 665 0.33 -41.72 69.95
N PHE A 666 0.45 -42.99 69.54
CA PHE A 666 -0.42 -44.08 69.98
C PHE A 666 -0.36 -44.29 71.51
N GLU A 667 0.85 -44.38 72.08
CA GLU A 667 1.07 -44.52 73.52
C GLU A 667 0.44 -43.38 74.32
N ALA A 668 0.65 -42.12 73.89
CA ALA A 668 0.07 -40.95 74.54
C ALA A 668 -1.48 -40.95 74.47
N GLN A 669 -2.05 -41.35 73.32
CA GLN A 669 -3.49 -41.46 73.11
C GLN A 669 -4.15 -42.63 73.84
N LEU A 670 -3.38 -43.64 74.26
CA LEU A 670 -3.81 -44.76 75.11
C LEU A 670 -3.76 -44.40 76.61
N HIS A 671 -2.98 -43.37 76.96
CA HIS A 671 -2.86 -42.83 78.32
C HIS A 671 -3.69 -41.54 78.56
N ASN A 672 -4.48 -41.10 77.57
CA ASN A 672 -5.26 -39.86 77.59
C ASN A 672 -4.42 -38.57 77.81
N ASP A 673 -3.17 -38.52 77.33
CA ASP A 673 -2.37 -37.29 77.38
C ASP A 673 -2.77 -36.32 76.26
N LEU A 674 -3.51 -35.28 76.68
CA LEU A 674 -4.05 -34.20 75.83
C LEU A 674 -2.99 -33.28 75.22
N ASN A 675 -1.70 -33.42 75.57
CA ASN A 675 -0.62 -32.64 74.94
C ASN A 675 -0.10 -33.26 73.63
N SER A 676 -0.50 -34.49 73.30
CA SER A 676 -0.13 -35.14 72.02
C SER A 676 -1.02 -34.65 70.86
N ASN A 677 -0.41 -34.28 69.73
CA ASN A 677 -1.12 -33.67 68.59
C ASN A 677 -0.64 -34.24 67.25
N LEU A 678 -1.59 -34.54 66.35
CA LEU A 678 -1.40 -35.08 65.00
C LEU A 678 -0.41 -34.28 64.12
N ASN A 679 -0.16 -33.01 64.47
CA ASN A 679 0.83 -32.17 63.80
C ASN A 679 2.26 -32.75 63.77
N GLU A 680 2.68 -33.52 64.79
CA GLU A 680 4.01 -34.18 64.76
C GLU A 680 4.05 -35.30 63.70
N VAL A 681 2.98 -36.09 63.59
CA VAL A 681 2.85 -37.18 62.59
C VAL A 681 2.83 -36.60 61.18
N ALA A 682 2.00 -35.59 60.92
CA ALA A 682 1.88 -34.96 59.61
C ALA A 682 3.18 -34.26 59.14
N GLN A 683 4.01 -33.76 60.07
CA GLN A 683 5.33 -33.22 59.74
C GLN A 683 6.32 -34.34 59.35
N ALA A 684 6.27 -35.50 59.99
CA ALA A 684 7.11 -36.64 59.63
C ALA A 684 6.77 -37.23 58.25
N GLU A 685 5.49 -37.32 57.90
CA GLU A 685 5.02 -37.74 56.55
C GLU A 685 5.51 -36.79 55.45
N LYS A 686 5.40 -35.49 55.71
CA LYS A 686 5.91 -34.43 54.82
C LYS A 686 7.41 -34.54 54.60
N GLU A 687 8.16 -35.04 55.57
CA GLU A 687 9.61 -35.25 55.48
C GLU A 687 10.03 -36.53 54.73
N LEU A 688 9.17 -37.55 54.68
CA LEU A 688 9.28 -38.69 53.77
C LEU A 688 8.95 -38.26 52.33
N LEU A 689 7.84 -37.55 52.13
CA LEU A 689 7.43 -37.00 50.82
C LEU A 689 8.45 -36.02 50.23
N LEU A 690 9.19 -35.29 51.06
CA LEU A 690 10.26 -34.38 50.61
C LEU A 690 11.44 -35.10 49.94
N LEU A 691 11.75 -36.34 50.34
CA LEU A 691 12.80 -37.14 49.67
C LEU A 691 12.34 -37.65 48.29
N LEU A 692 11.05 -37.93 48.12
CA LEU A 692 10.49 -38.36 46.83
C LEU A 692 10.47 -37.23 45.77
N ASN A 693 10.27 -35.98 46.20
CA ASN A 693 10.06 -34.83 45.31
C ASN A 693 11.34 -34.19 44.73
N HIS A 694 12.55 -34.73 44.98
CA HIS A 694 13.80 -34.06 44.63
C HIS A 694 14.41 -34.42 43.25
N SER A 695 13.58 -34.59 42.21
CA SER A 695 13.86 -33.95 40.91
C SER A 695 12.58 -33.81 40.05
N ASN A 696 12.35 -32.60 39.53
CA ASN A 696 11.22 -32.28 38.66
C ASN A 696 11.58 -32.59 37.19
N GLU A 697 11.54 -33.87 36.81
CA GLU A 697 11.73 -34.30 35.42
C GLU A 697 10.40 -34.49 34.69
N ARG A 698 10.34 -33.97 33.46
CA ARG A 698 9.09 -33.79 32.71
C ARG A 698 8.59 -35.13 32.14
N ARG A 699 7.64 -35.79 32.81
CA ARG A 699 6.82 -36.85 32.16
C ARG A 699 5.91 -36.21 31.08
N CYS A 700 6.43 -36.10 29.85
CA CYS A 700 5.61 -35.86 28.66
C CYS A 700 4.58 -36.98 28.51
N LYS A 701 3.32 -36.76 28.91
CA LYS A 701 2.22 -37.66 28.57
C LYS A 701 1.68 -37.34 27.18
N MET A 702 1.71 -38.32 26.29
CA MET A 702 0.92 -38.30 25.06
C MET A 702 -0.57 -38.14 25.38
N GLY A 703 -1.29 -37.38 24.55
CA GLY A 703 -2.71 -37.12 24.73
C GLY A 703 -3.45 -36.68 23.47
N LEU A 704 -2.98 -37.08 22.28
CA LEU A 704 -3.52 -36.61 20.99
C LEU A 704 -3.35 -37.66 19.87
N VAL A 705 -4.13 -38.74 19.95
CA VAL A 705 -4.27 -39.75 18.88
C VAL A 705 -5.75 -40.04 18.54
N PHE A 706 -6.66 -39.93 19.52
CA PHE A 706 -8.08 -40.31 19.37
C PHE A 706 -9.03 -39.14 19.05
N LEU A 707 -8.77 -38.39 17.96
CA LEU A 707 -9.69 -37.31 17.52
C LEU A 707 -9.97 -37.20 16.01
N PHE A 708 -9.28 -37.94 15.14
CA PHE A 708 -9.42 -37.75 13.67
C PHE A 708 -10.17 -38.86 12.91
N ALA A 709 -10.52 -39.98 13.55
CA ALA A 709 -11.41 -40.98 12.96
C ALA A 709 -12.82 -40.47 12.56
N PRO A 710 -13.56 -39.69 13.39
CA PRO A 710 -14.95 -39.34 13.09
C PRO A 710 -15.11 -38.24 12.03
N LEU A 711 -14.06 -37.46 11.76
CA LEU A 711 -14.10 -36.41 10.73
C LEU A 711 -14.02 -36.99 9.31
N PHE A 712 -13.33 -38.13 9.13
CA PHE A 712 -13.23 -38.78 7.83
C PHE A 712 -14.55 -39.46 7.43
N THR A 713 -15.22 -40.14 8.37
CA THR A 713 -16.52 -40.78 8.12
C THR A 713 -17.63 -39.77 7.83
N LEU A 714 -17.64 -38.61 8.51
CA LEU A 714 -18.61 -37.55 8.27
C LEU A 714 -18.48 -36.92 6.87
N PHE A 715 -17.27 -36.86 6.31
CA PHE A 715 -17.02 -36.27 5.00
C PHE A 715 -17.29 -37.23 3.83
N VAL A 716 -17.01 -38.53 4.00
CA VAL A 716 -17.37 -39.57 3.01
C VAL A 716 -18.90 -39.69 2.87
N ALA A 717 -19.64 -39.48 3.96
CA ALA A 717 -21.12 -39.48 3.94
C ALA A 717 -21.76 -38.30 3.19
N LEU A 718 -20.99 -37.28 2.77
CA LEU A 718 -21.49 -36.11 2.03
C LEU A 718 -21.25 -36.18 0.50
N LEU A 719 -20.69 -37.29 0.00
CA LEU A 719 -20.63 -37.57 -1.44
C LEU A 719 -21.90 -38.34 -1.88
N PRO A 720 -22.75 -37.78 -2.77
CA PRO A 720 -23.97 -38.45 -3.19
C PRO A 720 -23.66 -39.62 -4.15
N PRO A 721 -24.18 -40.85 -3.88
CA PRO A 721 -24.13 -41.94 -4.85
C PRO A 721 -25.08 -41.68 -6.04
N PRO A 722 -24.85 -42.30 -7.21
CA PRO A 722 -25.55 -41.95 -8.44
C PRO A 722 -26.97 -42.53 -8.55
N ILE A 723 -27.91 -41.66 -8.96
CA ILE A 723 -29.08 -41.89 -9.83
C ILE A 723 -29.87 -43.21 -9.65
N LEU A 724 -31.12 -43.08 -9.20
CA LEU A 724 -32.26 -43.88 -9.69
C LEU A 724 -33.58 -43.09 -9.51
N CYS A 725 -34.66 -43.52 -10.18
CA CYS A 725 -35.79 -42.64 -10.54
C CYS A 725 -37.13 -42.94 -9.83
N LEU A 726 -38.03 -41.94 -9.90
CA LEU A 726 -39.53 -41.97 -9.87
C LEU A 726 -40.24 -41.34 -8.64
N PRO A 727 -41.29 -40.51 -8.87
CA PRO A 727 -42.33 -40.10 -7.89
C PRO A 727 -43.56 -41.09 -7.99
N PRO A 728 -44.79 -40.83 -7.47
CA PRO A 728 -45.40 -39.64 -6.81
C PRO A 728 -46.31 -39.95 -5.57
N PHE A 729 -47.22 -39.02 -5.22
CA PHE A 729 -48.32 -39.06 -4.20
C PHE A 729 -47.94 -38.92 -2.70
N SER A 730 -48.78 -38.35 -1.80
CA SER A 730 -49.86 -37.34 -1.92
C SER A 730 -50.46 -36.91 -0.56
N ALA A 731 -51.03 -35.69 -0.50
CA ALA A 731 -51.99 -35.18 0.52
C ALA A 731 -51.45 -35.04 1.97
N LEU A 732 -52.06 -34.29 2.90
CA LEU A 732 -53.34 -33.54 2.99
C LEU A 732 -53.08 -32.00 3.14
N LYS A 733 -53.94 -31.06 2.68
CA LYS A 733 -55.21 -30.55 3.27
C LYS A 733 -55.09 -30.16 4.77
N ASN A 734 -55.59 -29.04 5.29
CA ASN A 734 -56.36 -27.85 4.82
C ASN A 734 -55.89 -26.64 5.67
N GLY A 735 -56.19 -25.36 5.42
CA GLY A 735 -56.98 -24.63 4.41
C GLY A 735 -56.69 -23.11 4.59
N GLY A 736 -57.41 -22.14 4.01
CA GLY A 736 -58.62 -22.22 3.17
C GLY A 736 -59.50 -20.98 3.36
N GLY A 737 -59.10 -19.81 2.83
CA GLY A 737 -59.88 -18.55 2.91
C GLY A 737 -59.60 -17.60 1.75
N LYS A 738 -60.65 -17.15 1.04
CA LYS A 738 -60.56 -16.30 -0.16
C LYS A 738 -61.06 -14.87 0.13
N LYS A 739 -60.50 -13.86 -0.55
CA LYS A 739 -61.27 -12.90 -1.37
C LYS A 739 -60.42 -12.00 -2.29
N ASN A 740 -61.11 -11.48 -3.29
CA ASN A 740 -60.64 -10.93 -4.56
C ASN A 740 -59.85 -9.60 -4.50
N LEU A 741 -58.85 -9.49 -5.39
CA LEU A 741 -58.63 -8.47 -6.45
C LEU A 741 -58.87 -6.95 -6.24
N SER A 742 -58.13 -6.17 -7.04
CA SER A 742 -58.29 -4.74 -7.40
C SER A 742 -58.22 -3.69 -6.29
N ASN A 743 -57.06 -3.04 -6.15
CA ASN A 743 -56.86 -1.63 -6.58
C ASN A 743 -55.40 -1.16 -6.44
N VAL A 744 -55.04 -0.11 -7.19
CA VAL A 744 -53.78 0.67 -7.16
C VAL A 744 -54.25 2.14 -7.20
N PRO A 745 -53.83 3.04 -6.29
CA PRO A 745 -52.49 3.64 -6.29
C PRO A 745 -51.93 3.90 -4.86
N PRO A 746 -51.15 4.96 -4.60
CA PRO A 746 -49.69 4.96 -4.69
C PRO A 746 -49.01 4.95 -3.31
N LEU A 747 -47.72 4.60 -3.28
CA LEU A 747 -46.88 4.73 -2.07
C LEU A 747 -46.28 6.14 -1.98
N GLU A 748 -46.93 7.01 -1.21
CA GLU A 748 -46.38 8.31 -0.82
C GLU A 748 -45.28 8.21 0.26
N HIS A 749 -44.59 9.33 0.48
CA HIS A 749 -43.48 9.47 1.42
C HIS A 749 -43.81 9.02 2.86
N THR A 750 -43.07 8.03 3.36
CA THR A 750 -42.74 7.99 4.80
C THR A 750 -41.53 8.90 5.05
N SER A 751 -41.73 9.93 5.87
CA SER A 751 -40.76 11.00 6.09
C SER A 751 -39.76 10.68 7.21
N LYS A 752 -38.64 11.42 7.21
CA LYS A 752 -37.56 11.34 8.20
C LYS A 752 -38.08 11.39 9.64
N LYS A 753 -37.67 10.45 10.49
CA LYS A 753 -37.35 10.72 11.90
C LYS A 753 -36.00 10.11 12.26
N PRO A 754 -35.17 10.78 13.08
CA PRO A 754 -33.80 10.37 13.32
C PRO A 754 -33.71 9.26 14.37
N LEU A 755 -32.91 8.24 14.09
CA LEU A 755 -32.27 7.48 15.15
C LEU A 755 -31.13 8.33 15.71
N LEU A 756 -31.13 8.54 17.03
CA LEU A 756 -30.29 9.54 17.67
C LEU A 756 -28.81 9.19 17.49
N PHE A 757 -28.04 10.16 16.98
CA PHE A 757 -26.68 10.32 17.46
C PHE A 757 -26.76 10.66 18.95
N SER A 758 -26.37 9.72 19.81
CA SER A 758 -26.02 10.05 21.18
C SER A 758 -24.73 10.88 21.13
N GLU A 759 -24.87 12.19 21.19
CA GLU A 759 -23.75 13.10 21.43
C GLU A 759 -23.21 12.78 22.83
N ILE A 760 -22.20 11.89 22.90
CA ILE A 760 -21.54 11.54 24.17
C ILE A 760 -20.70 12.73 24.60
N LYS A 761 -21.36 13.71 25.22
CA LYS A 761 -20.73 14.73 26.05
C LYS A 761 -20.08 14.01 27.22
N LEU A 762 -18.82 13.62 27.03
CA LEU A 762 -17.91 13.20 28.08
C LEU A 762 -17.81 14.33 29.10
N LYS A 763 -18.68 14.30 30.12
CA LYS A 763 -18.52 15.09 31.34
C LYS A 763 -17.22 14.64 31.98
N ASN A 764 -16.15 15.38 31.69
CA ASN A 764 -14.82 15.11 32.20
C ASN A 764 -14.86 15.07 33.73
N ARG A 765 -14.82 13.86 34.30
CA ARG A 765 -15.21 13.57 35.69
C ARG A 765 -14.21 14.16 36.71
N PHE A 766 -13.04 14.61 36.25
CA PHE A 766 -11.94 15.11 37.07
C PHE A 766 -11.85 16.63 37.16
N ARG A 767 -12.82 17.39 36.63
CA ARG A 767 -12.75 18.87 36.59
C ARG A 767 -12.79 19.57 37.98
N ASN A 768 -13.09 18.83 39.05
CA ASN A 768 -13.44 19.42 40.35
C ASN A 768 -12.51 19.06 41.53
N ASP A 769 -11.47 18.23 41.35
CA ASP A 769 -10.58 17.86 42.48
C ASP A 769 -9.07 17.90 42.16
N VAL A 770 -8.61 19.05 41.67
CA VAL A 770 -7.18 19.36 41.54
C VAL A 770 -6.50 19.45 42.93
N LYS A 771 -7.25 19.73 44.01
CA LYS A 771 -6.69 19.85 45.37
C LYS A 771 -6.34 18.49 45.99
N GLY A 772 -7.23 17.50 45.91
CA GLY A 772 -6.93 16.12 46.31
C GLY A 772 -5.79 15.51 45.48
N PHE A 773 -5.72 15.85 44.19
CA PHE A 773 -4.63 15.45 43.31
C PHE A 773 -3.27 16.00 43.78
N ILE A 774 -3.14 17.32 43.98
CA ILE A 774 -1.91 17.98 44.45
C ILE A 774 -1.46 17.44 45.82
N GLN A 775 -2.38 17.03 46.69
CA GLN A 775 -2.02 16.46 47.99
C GLN A 775 -1.35 15.08 47.88
N ASN A 776 -1.68 14.28 46.84
CA ASN A 776 -0.96 13.05 46.51
C ASN A 776 0.37 13.31 45.78
N VAL A 777 0.53 14.40 45.04
CA VAL A 777 1.78 14.73 44.32
C VAL A 777 3.00 14.81 45.27
N ARG A 778 2.80 15.17 46.55
CA ARG A 778 3.89 15.15 47.54
C ARG A 778 4.48 13.77 47.85
N SER A 779 3.79 12.67 47.49
CA SER A 779 4.31 11.29 47.60
C SER A 779 5.20 10.84 46.43
N PHE A 780 5.48 11.73 45.46
CA PHE A 780 6.33 11.43 44.32
C PHE A 780 7.83 11.51 44.64
N HIS A 781 8.24 12.14 45.76
CA HIS A 781 9.63 12.09 46.23
C HIS A 781 10.10 10.65 46.53
N ASP A 782 9.20 9.74 46.90
CA ASP A 782 9.49 8.32 47.15
C ASP A 782 9.77 7.50 45.86
N ILE A 783 9.72 8.11 44.67
CA ILE A 783 10.05 7.43 43.40
C ILE A 783 11.56 7.36 43.16
N ILE A 784 12.33 8.28 43.74
CA ILE A 784 13.78 8.42 43.62
C ILE A 784 14.43 7.90 44.92
N GLU A 785 14.57 6.57 45.05
CA GLU A 785 15.30 5.97 46.17
C GLU A 785 16.83 6.00 45.95
N HIS A 786 17.58 6.25 47.03
CA HIS A 786 19.06 6.25 47.05
C HIS A 786 19.67 4.97 47.66
N LYS A 787 18.89 3.89 47.83
CA LYS A 787 19.39 2.58 48.32
C LYS A 787 18.74 1.42 47.58
N THR A 788 19.43 0.28 47.53
CA THR A 788 19.06 -0.93 46.80
C THR A 788 18.42 -2.01 47.70
N PRO A 789 17.16 -2.39 47.49
CA PRO A 789 16.55 -3.59 48.06
C PRO A 789 16.52 -4.75 47.04
N ASN A 790 16.42 -5.99 47.51
CA ASN A 790 16.52 -7.18 46.67
C ASN A 790 15.36 -7.39 45.67
N SER A 791 15.73 -7.99 44.53
CA SER A 791 14.92 -8.62 43.47
C SER A 791 13.40 -8.74 43.71
N LEU A 792 12.64 -7.77 43.16
CA LEU A 792 11.32 -7.91 42.50
C LEU A 792 10.62 -6.56 42.26
N LEU A 793 11.12 -5.45 42.80
CA LEU A 793 10.44 -4.14 42.71
C LEU A 793 10.52 -3.42 41.35
N TYR A 794 11.47 -3.77 40.49
CA TYR A 794 11.76 -3.07 39.24
C TYR A 794 12.61 -3.92 38.28
N VAL A 795 12.72 -3.49 37.02
CA VAL A 795 13.67 -3.98 36.02
C VAL A 795 14.31 -2.81 35.29
N GLN A 796 15.59 -2.91 34.94
CA GLN A 796 16.31 -1.99 34.07
C GLN A 796 16.87 -2.75 32.87
N GLU A 797 16.73 -2.17 31.68
CA GLU A 797 17.45 -2.52 30.46
C GLU A 797 18.47 -1.42 30.15
N ASP A 798 19.67 -1.81 29.74
CA ASP A 798 20.65 -0.88 29.17
C ASP A 798 20.58 -0.99 27.64
N LEU A 799 20.44 0.14 26.96
CA LEU A 799 20.09 0.23 25.54
C LEU A 799 21.33 0.56 24.71
N LEU A 800 21.57 -0.23 23.66
CA LEU A 800 22.56 0.10 22.63
C LEU A 800 22.18 1.42 21.96
N ASN A 801 23.08 2.40 22.04
CA ASN A 801 22.99 3.65 21.30
C ASN A 801 23.48 3.43 19.87
N PHE A 802 22.61 3.61 18.88
CA PHE A 802 22.97 3.54 17.47
C PHE A 802 22.90 4.94 16.84
N HIS A 803 24.07 5.53 16.59
CA HIS A 803 24.27 6.86 15.97
C HIS A 803 23.43 7.99 16.60
N ASN A 804 23.15 7.92 17.92
CA ASN A 804 22.22 8.81 18.64
C ASN A 804 20.78 8.86 18.08
N SER A 805 20.47 8.01 17.09
CA SER A 805 19.18 7.95 16.40
C SER A 805 18.23 6.97 17.07
N GLN A 806 18.72 5.78 17.42
CA GLN A 806 17.93 4.62 17.88
C GLN A 806 18.52 4.02 19.15
N PHE A 807 17.65 3.56 20.05
CA PHE A 807 18.02 2.99 21.34
C PHE A 807 17.40 1.60 21.49
N ILE A 808 18.28 0.58 21.51
CA ILE A 808 17.90 -0.80 21.20
C ILE A 808 18.23 -1.72 22.38
N GLY A 809 17.22 -2.42 22.92
CA GLY A 809 17.39 -3.39 24.00
C GLY A 809 17.14 -4.83 23.56
N ASP A 810 17.44 -5.79 24.43
CA ASP A 810 17.15 -7.21 24.19
C ASP A 810 15.86 -7.64 24.90
N ILE A 811 14.94 -8.28 24.17
CA ILE A 811 13.71 -8.85 24.72
C ILE A 811 13.58 -10.33 24.32
N GLU A 812 12.96 -11.16 25.15
CA GLU A 812 12.75 -12.58 24.83
C GLU A 812 11.26 -12.94 24.74
N ILE A 813 10.90 -13.85 23.83
CA ILE A 813 9.51 -14.22 23.56
C ILE A 813 9.38 -15.74 23.41
N GLY A 814 8.36 -16.30 24.05
CA GLY A 814 7.94 -17.68 23.90
C GLY A 814 8.62 -18.67 24.86
N THR A 815 8.24 -19.94 24.71
CA THR A 815 8.71 -21.05 25.56
C THR A 815 9.16 -22.24 24.70
N PRO A 816 10.48 -22.53 24.59
CA PRO A 816 11.61 -21.79 25.15
C PRO A 816 11.77 -20.38 24.55
N PRO A 817 12.41 -19.44 25.27
CA PRO A 817 12.51 -18.05 24.82
C PRO A 817 13.36 -17.88 23.56
N GLN A 818 12.90 -17.01 22.67
CA GLN A 818 13.59 -16.53 21.48
C GLN A 818 13.91 -15.04 21.71
N SER A 819 15.19 -14.66 21.78
CA SER A 819 15.62 -13.28 22.02
C SER A 819 15.60 -12.44 20.73
N PHE A 820 15.24 -11.15 20.80
CA PHE A 820 15.20 -10.19 19.69
C PHE A 820 15.74 -8.83 20.13
N LYS A 821 16.28 -8.07 19.18
CA LYS A 821 16.64 -6.67 19.37
C LYS A 821 15.47 -5.77 19.06
N VAL A 822 15.11 -4.86 19.97
CA VAL A 822 13.92 -4.02 19.83
C VAL A 822 14.14 -2.58 20.23
N VAL A 823 13.47 -1.66 19.52
CA VAL A 823 13.28 -0.27 19.98
C VAL A 823 12.06 -0.22 20.90
N PHE A 824 12.21 0.43 22.05
CA PHE A 824 11.12 0.76 22.96
C PHE A 824 10.56 2.13 22.59
N ASP A 825 9.30 2.17 22.16
CA ASP A 825 8.72 3.27 21.38
C ASP A 825 7.48 3.85 22.07
N THR A 826 7.53 5.09 22.57
CA THR A 826 6.38 5.78 23.16
C THR A 826 5.47 6.48 22.15
N GLY A 827 5.88 6.58 20.88
CA GLY A 827 5.10 7.04 19.73
C GLY A 827 4.16 5.99 19.12
N SER A 828 4.32 4.71 19.45
CA SER A 828 3.37 3.65 19.06
C SER A 828 2.96 2.73 20.23
N SER A 829 1.90 1.95 20.02
CA SER A 829 1.27 1.10 21.06
C SER A 829 1.31 -0.39 20.72
N ASN A 830 1.94 -0.74 19.59
CA ASN A 830 1.93 -2.08 19.02
C ASN A 830 3.30 -2.74 19.23
N PHE A 831 3.30 -4.01 19.64
CA PHE A 831 4.51 -4.84 19.63
C PHE A 831 4.55 -5.58 18.29
N ALA A 832 5.56 -5.33 17.45
CA ALA A 832 5.73 -5.96 16.14
C ALA A 832 7.13 -6.57 15.97
N LEU A 833 7.20 -7.78 15.41
CA LEU A 833 8.45 -8.48 15.06
C LEU A 833 8.31 -9.32 13.76
N PRO A 834 9.37 -9.45 12.95
CA PRO A 834 9.47 -10.37 11.82
C PRO A 834 9.07 -11.80 12.15
N SER A 835 8.16 -12.37 11.36
CA SER A 835 7.80 -13.79 11.39
C SER A 835 8.79 -14.64 10.59
N THR A 836 8.95 -15.91 10.91
CA THR A 836 9.57 -16.90 9.99
C THR A 836 8.88 -17.01 8.63
N LYS A 837 7.64 -16.52 8.50
CA LYS A 837 6.90 -16.38 7.23
C LYS A 837 7.39 -15.21 6.38
N CYS A 838 8.13 -14.26 6.95
CA CYS A 838 8.61 -13.06 6.29
C CYS A 838 9.92 -13.36 5.52
N VAL A 839 9.78 -13.58 4.22
CA VAL A 839 10.86 -14.12 3.35
C VAL A 839 11.36 -13.12 2.30
N LYS A 840 10.83 -11.89 2.30
CA LYS A 840 11.18 -10.79 1.37
C LYS A 840 10.94 -9.45 2.05
N GLY A 841 11.65 -8.40 1.64
CA GLY A 841 11.56 -7.07 2.24
C GLY A 841 12.48 -6.88 3.45
N GLY A 842 12.26 -5.85 4.27
CA GLY A 842 13.18 -5.48 5.36
C GLY A 842 13.41 -6.57 6.40
N CYS A 843 12.36 -7.33 6.73
CA CYS A 843 12.43 -8.51 7.58
C CYS A 843 13.37 -9.63 7.09
N ALA A 844 13.88 -9.60 5.85
CA ALA A 844 14.66 -10.69 5.27
C ALA A 844 16.03 -10.86 5.95
N SER A 845 16.73 -9.76 6.26
CA SER A 845 17.98 -9.73 7.02
C SER A 845 17.78 -10.02 8.52
N HIS A 846 16.63 -9.65 9.08
CA HIS A 846 16.36 -9.65 10.52
C HIS A 846 16.10 -11.02 11.15
N LYS A 847 16.28 -11.11 12.47
CA LYS A 847 15.98 -12.32 13.24
C LYS A 847 14.47 -12.50 13.35
N LYS A 848 14.01 -13.70 13.00
CA LYS A 848 12.60 -14.00 12.79
C LYS A 848 12.01 -14.88 13.89
N PHE A 849 10.90 -14.46 14.47
CA PHE A 849 10.14 -15.20 15.45
C PHE A 849 9.48 -16.43 14.83
N ASN A 850 9.78 -17.60 15.40
CA ASN A 850 9.19 -18.87 15.01
C ASN A 850 8.07 -19.24 15.99
N PRO A 851 6.78 -19.05 15.63
CA PRO A 851 5.66 -19.42 16.50
C PRO A 851 5.62 -20.92 16.79
N ASP A 852 5.99 -21.77 15.83
CA ASP A 852 5.96 -23.22 15.96
C ASP A 852 7.02 -23.77 16.94
N ARG A 853 7.95 -22.91 17.39
CA ARG A 853 8.94 -23.21 18.44
C ARG A 853 8.52 -22.77 19.84
N SER A 854 7.38 -22.11 20.02
CA SER A 854 6.89 -21.66 21.32
C SER A 854 5.67 -22.45 21.79
N SER A 855 5.78 -23.12 22.94
CA SER A 855 4.65 -23.82 23.56
C SER A 855 3.64 -22.90 24.26
N THR A 856 3.92 -21.59 24.31
CA THR A 856 3.03 -20.56 24.87
C THR A 856 2.37 -19.68 23.81
N TYR A 857 2.79 -19.80 22.54
CA TYR A 857 2.21 -19.04 21.43
C TYR A 857 0.76 -19.45 21.16
N THR A 858 -0.12 -18.45 21.09
CA THR A 858 -1.55 -18.59 20.78
C THR A 858 -1.87 -17.77 19.53
N GLN A 859 -2.06 -18.43 18.40
CA GLN A 859 -2.41 -17.76 17.13
C GLN A 859 -3.85 -17.23 17.14
N GLN A 860 -4.05 -15.97 16.74
CA GLN A 860 -5.38 -15.46 16.42
C GLN A 860 -5.54 -15.32 14.89
N LEU A 861 -6.62 -15.86 14.33
CA LEU A 861 -6.81 -16.00 12.87
C LEU A 861 -7.36 -14.72 12.20
N LYS A 862 -6.83 -13.55 12.56
CA LYS A 862 -7.14 -12.25 11.92
C LYS A 862 -5.87 -11.38 11.82
N GLY A 863 -5.17 -11.49 10.69
CA GLY A 863 -4.17 -10.49 10.30
C GLY A 863 -4.86 -9.24 9.72
N ASN A 864 -4.19 -8.09 9.83
CA ASN A 864 -4.60 -6.84 9.21
C ASN A 864 -3.36 -6.17 8.60
N LYS A 865 -3.53 -5.33 7.58
CA LYS A 865 -2.49 -4.35 7.22
C LYS A 865 -2.53 -3.26 8.30
N GLU A 866 -1.55 -3.24 9.20
CA GLU A 866 -1.49 -2.23 10.28
C GLU A 866 -0.86 -0.93 9.81
N SER A 867 0.00 -0.98 8.79
CA SER A 867 0.56 0.20 8.16
C SER A 867 0.61 0.06 6.64
N ILE A 868 1.03 1.14 6.00
CA ILE A 868 1.43 1.20 4.58
C ILE A 868 2.63 0.29 4.27
N TYR A 869 3.49 0.06 5.26
CA TYR A 869 4.81 -0.57 5.11
C TYR A 869 4.86 -2.01 5.61
N THR A 870 3.89 -2.45 6.41
CA THR A 870 3.94 -3.73 7.14
C THR A 870 2.59 -4.46 7.14
N TYR A 871 2.61 -5.75 6.79
CA TYR A 871 1.47 -6.67 6.95
C TYR A 871 1.69 -7.57 8.16
N ILE A 872 0.79 -7.52 9.14
CA ILE A 872 1.01 -8.11 10.47
C ILE A 872 -0.09 -9.13 10.81
N GLN A 873 0.33 -10.32 11.25
CA GLN A 873 -0.53 -11.34 11.83
C GLN A 873 -0.44 -11.29 13.37
N HIS A 874 -1.55 -11.00 14.05
CA HIS A 874 -1.56 -10.99 15.51
C HIS A 874 -1.59 -12.40 16.13
N GLY A 875 -0.85 -12.55 17.22
CA GLY A 875 -0.99 -13.63 18.18
C GLY A 875 -0.76 -13.14 19.60
N TYR A 876 -0.64 -14.09 20.52
CA TYR A 876 -0.24 -13.85 21.90
C TYR A 876 0.88 -14.80 22.29
N ASP A 877 1.84 -14.35 23.11
CA ASP A 877 2.83 -15.23 23.73
C ASP A 877 3.31 -14.65 25.07
N ASP A 878 4.03 -15.45 25.86
CA ASP A 878 4.73 -15.00 27.06
C ASP A 878 6.02 -14.27 26.66
N VAL A 879 6.25 -13.09 27.26
CA VAL A 879 7.40 -12.20 27.00
C VAL A 879 8.23 -12.07 28.27
N ASN A 880 9.56 -12.08 28.14
CA ASN A 880 10.51 -11.91 29.25
C ASN A 880 11.45 -10.73 28.98
N LEU A 881 11.44 -9.73 29.86
CA LEU A 881 12.34 -8.57 29.83
C LEU A 881 13.20 -8.57 31.10
N LYS A 882 14.45 -9.05 30.98
CA LYS A 882 15.42 -9.27 32.09
C LYS A 882 14.80 -9.86 33.39
N GLY A 883 13.82 -10.76 33.26
CA GLY A 883 13.13 -11.42 34.38
C GLY A 883 11.70 -10.94 34.65
N LEU A 884 11.27 -9.80 34.10
CA LEU A 884 9.87 -9.40 34.09
C LEU A 884 9.11 -10.28 33.09
N ARG A 885 8.40 -11.29 33.61
CA ARG A 885 7.63 -12.26 32.82
C ARG A 885 6.19 -11.77 32.60
N ILE A 886 5.94 -11.26 31.42
CA ILE A 886 4.68 -10.66 30.98
C ILE A 886 3.93 -11.71 30.16
N LYS A 887 2.90 -12.32 30.74
CA LYS A 887 2.23 -13.46 30.10
C LYS A 887 1.25 -13.03 29.02
N HIS A 888 1.05 -13.86 27.99
CA HIS A 888 -0.01 -13.68 27.00
C HIS A 888 -0.09 -12.22 26.47
N GLN A 889 1.07 -11.62 26.18
CA GLN A 889 1.20 -10.30 25.57
C GLN A 889 0.78 -10.40 24.10
N SER A 890 0.07 -9.38 23.60
CA SER A 890 -0.27 -9.30 22.17
C SER A 890 1.00 -8.99 21.37
N VAL A 891 1.35 -9.86 20.41
CA VAL A 891 2.51 -9.69 19.53
C VAL A 891 2.04 -9.76 18.08
N GLY A 892 2.35 -8.72 17.31
CA GLY A 892 2.21 -8.69 15.87
C GLY A 892 3.40 -9.38 15.19
N LEU A 893 3.13 -10.38 14.37
CA LEU A 893 4.12 -11.06 13.56
C LEU A 893 4.09 -10.48 12.14
N ALA A 894 5.09 -9.70 11.78
CA ALA A 894 5.22 -9.14 10.44
C ALA A 894 5.48 -10.26 9.41
N ILE A 895 4.68 -10.28 8.36
CA ILE A 895 4.68 -11.27 7.27
C ILE A 895 5.29 -10.66 6.01
N GLU A 896 5.18 -9.34 5.86
CA GLU A 896 5.80 -8.51 4.83
C GLU A 896 6.18 -7.16 5.45
N GLU A 897 7.36 -6.64 5.10
CA GLU A 897 7.87 -5.32 5.51
C GLU A 897 8.54 -4.62 4.31
N SER A 898 8.46 -3.29 4.20
CA SER A 898 9.14 -2.55 3.14
C SER A 898 10.65 -2.69 3.22
N LEU A 899 11.36 -2.49 2.09
CA LEU A 899 12.82 -2.59 2.04
C LEU A 899 13.45 -1.44 2.87
N HIS A 900 13.33 -0.20 2.42
CA HIS A 900 13.60 0.96 3.26
C HIS A 900 12.43 1.17 4.26
N PRO A 901 12.69 1.62 5.50
CA PRO A 901 14.00 1.63 6.16
C PRO A 901 14.43 0.24 6.67
N PHE A 902 13.49 -0.69 6.87
CA PHE A 902 13.65 -1.87 7.71
C PHE A 902 14.75 -2.88 7.31
N SER A 903 15.30 -2.87 6.10
CA SER A 903 16.47 -3.71 5.75
C SER A 903 17.80 -3.21 6.31
N GLU A 904 17.88 -1.92 6.62
CA GLU A 904 19.11 -1.19 6.99
C GLU A 904 19.18 -0.83 8.49
N LEU A 905 18.07 -1.02 9.21
CA LEU A 905 18.03 -0.81 10.66
C LEU A 905 18.73 -1.98 11.37
N PRO A 906 19.39 -1.76 12.53
CA PRO A 906 20.10 -2.80 13.28
C PRO A 906 19.25 -3.48 14.38
N PHE A 907 17.91 -3.36 14.32
CA PHE A 907 16.98 -3.93 15.29
C PHE A 907 15.95 -4.83 14.60
N ASP A 908 15.55 -5.91 15.26
CA ASP A 908 14.59 -6.87 14.71
C ASP A 908 13.16 -6.32 14.71
N GLY A 909 12.74 -5.53 15.70
CA GLY A 909 11.37 -4.99 15.74
C GLY A 909 11.11 -3.88 16.77
N ILE A 910 9.83 -3.62 17.03
CA ILE A 910 9.38 -2.47 17.83
C ILE A 910 8.47 -2.93 18.97
N VAL A 911 8.68 -2.37 20.16
CA VAL A 911 7.84 -2.56 21.35
C VAL A 911 7.16 -1.23 21.68
N GLY A 912 5.92 -1.08 21.24
CA GLY A 912 5.09 0.07 21.57
C GLY A 912 4.75 0.17 23.07
N LEU A 913 5.00 1.36 23.62
CA LEU A 913 4.76 1.77 25.01
C LEU A 913 3.74 2.93 25.11
N GLY A 914 3.09 3.30 24.00
CA GLY A 914 1.89 4.12 23.98
C GLY A 914 0.66 3.40 24.56
N PHE A 915 -0.50 4.05 24.53
CA PHE A 915 -1.77 3.50 25.05
C PHE A 915 -2.53 2.72 23.98
N SER A 916 -3.25 1.66 24.34
CA SER A 916 -3.99 0.84 23.35
C SER A 916 -5.07 1.66 22.64
N ASP A 917 -5.06 1.67 21.30
CA ASP A 917 -5.98 2.51 20.50
C ASP A 917 -7.45 2.18 20.82
N PRO A 918 -8.26 3.16 21.29
CA PRO A 918 -9.64 2.90 21.74
C PRO A 918 -10.58 2.42 20.62
N ASP A 919 -10.37 2.85 19.38
CA ASP A 919 -11.25 2.50 18.26
C ASP A 919 -10.94 1.11 17.69
N PHE A 920 -9.71 0.63 17.82
CA PHE A 920 -9.29 -0.71 17.44
C PHE A 920 -9.57 -1.76 18.54
N SER A 921 -9.12 -1.48 19.77
CA SER A 921 -9.14 -2.42 20.89
C SER A 921 -10.57 -2.87 21.24
N PHE A 922 -11.49 -1.93 21.43
CA PHE A 922 -12.88 -2.21 21.80
C PHE A 922 -13.71 -2.91 20.70
N LYS A 923 -13.32 -2.80 19.42
CA LYS A 923 -14.08 -3.38 18.30
C LYS A 923 -13.59 -4.76 17.86
N LYS A 924 -12.33 -5.12 18.13
CA LYS A 924 -11.73 -6.37 17.62
C LYS A 924 -10.90 -7.20 18.61
N GLY A 925 -10.50 -6.65 19.77
CA GLY A 925 -9.91 -7.44 20.85
C GLY A 925 -8.50 -7.99 20.61
N TYR A 926 -7.63 -7.21 19.97
CA TYR A 926 -6.18 -7.42 19.86
C TYR A 926 -5.44 -6.07 19.93
N GLY A 927 -4.11 -6.08 20.04
CA GLY A 927 -3.31 -4.84 20.08
C GLY A 927 -3.25 -4.17 21.46
N THR A 928 -3.18 -4.96 22.54
CA THR A 928 -2.95 -4.42 23.89
C THR A 928 -1.47 -4.08 24.10
N SER A 929 -1.19 -2.81 24.42
CA SER A 929 0.15 -2.30 24.71
C SER A 929 0.83 -3.01 25.89
N LEU A 930 2.15 -3.15 25.84
CA LEU A 930 2.94 -3.88 26.85
C LEU A 930 2.70 -3.34 28.27
N ILE A 931 2.66 -2.01 28.42
CA ILE A 931 2.45 -1.33 29.70
C ILE A 931 1.04 -1.55 30.27
N GLU A 932 0.04 -1.86 29.43
CA GLU A 932 -1.31 -2.20 29.90
C GLU A 932 -1.41 -3.67 30.31
N THR A 933 -0.71 -4.57 29.62
CA THR A 933 -0.57 -5.98 30.02
C THR A 933 0.17 -6.12 31.36
N ILE A 934 1.26 -5.36 31.55
CA ILE A 934 1.99 -5.25 32.83
C ILE A 934 1.06 -4.78 33.96
N LYS A 935 0.25 -3.73 33.71
CA LYS A 935 -0.76 -3.22 34.66
C LYS A 935 -1.77 -4.30 35.04
N LYS A 936 -2.36 -4.95 34.02
CA LYS A 936 -3.42 -5.96 34.16
C LYS A 936 -2.97 -7.19 34.95
N GLN A 937 -1.68 -7.50 34.94
CA GLN A 937 -1.07 -8.60 35.68
C GLN A 937 -0.45 -8.18 37.03
N ASN A 938 -0.47 -6.88 37.37
CA ASN A 938 0.13 -6.32 38.59
C ASN A 938 1.61 -6.71 38.79
N LEU A 939 2.40 -6.73 37.70
CA LEU A 939 3.79 -7.22 37.74
C LEU A 939 4.78 -6.22 38.36
N LEU A 940 4.37 -4.97 38.60
CA LEU A 940 5.19 -3.89 39.15
C LEU A 940 4.44 -3.19 40.29
N LYS A 941 5.17 -2.69 41.30
CA LYS A 941 4.60 -1.97 42.46
C LYS A 941 3.96 -0.62 42.09
N ARG A 942 4.48 0.04 41.05
CA ARG A 942 3.88 1.18 40.34
C ARG A 942 4.08 0.93 38.85
N ASN A 943 3.07 1.13 38.03
CA ASN A 943 3.17 0.94 36.58
C ASN A 943 3.71 2.19 35.89
N ILE A 944 4.96 2.48 36.18
CA ILE A 944 5.71 3.61 35.62
C ILE A 944 6.95 3.08 34.90
N PHE A 945 7.41 3.78 33.88
CA PHE A 945 8.73 3.54 33.28
C PHE A 945 9.46 4.85 33.04
N SER A 946 10.76 4.80 32.79
CA SER A 946 11.59 5.98 32.58
C SER A 946 12.71 5.69 31.58
N PHE A 947 13.12 6.71 30.83
CA PHE A 947 13.97 6.58 29.66
C PHE A 947 15.11 7.61 29.68
N TYR A 948 16.35 7.14 29.64
CA TYR A 948 17.58 7.93 29.63
C TYR A 948 18.32 7.77 28.30
N VAL A 949 18.66 8.91 27.69
CA VAL A 949 19.49 9.02 26.48
C VAL A 949 20.81 9.70 26.87
N PRO A 950 21.98 9.14 26.54
CA PRO A 950 23.28 9.71 26.89
C PRO A 950 23.70 10.83 25.95
N LYS A 951 24.73 11.60 26.34
CA LYS A 951 25.37 12.60 25.45
C LYS A 951 26.48 12.01 24.58
N LYS A 952 27.17 10.94 25.01
CA LYS A 952 28.24 10.29 24.23
C LYS A 952 27.71 9.10 23.44
N LEU A 953 28.20 8.93 22.20
CA LEU A 953 27.80 7.84 21.33
C LEU A 953 28.16 6.44 21.87
N GLN A 954 29.28 6.33 22.60
CA GLN A 954 29.79 5.08 23.15
C GLN A 954 29.14 4.69 24.49
N GLU A 955 28.32 5.56 25.08
CA GLU A 955 27.56 5.27 26.30
C GLU A 955 26.21 4.63 25.96
N PRO A 956 25.74 3.65 26.74
CA PRO A 956 24.40 3.08 26.55
C PRO A 956 23.32 4.04 27.07
N GLY A 957 22.15 4.01 26.42
CA GLY A 957 20.91 4.52 27.02
C GLY A 957 20.37 3.57 28.08
N SER A 958 19.23 3.88 28.67
CA SER A 958 18.58 2.96 29.60
C SER A 958 17.07 3.16 29.69
N ILE A 959 16.32 2.07 29.79
CA ILE A 959 14.89 2.09 30.15
C ILE A 959 14.67 1.32 31.45
N THR A 960 14.02 1.96 32.42
CA THR A 960 13.73 1.37 33.74
C THR A 960 12.23 1.27 33.96
N PHE A 961 11.73 0.06 34.22
CA PHE A 961 10.33 -0.25 34.55
C PHE A 961 10.14 -0.42 36.06
N GLY A 962 9.10 0.20 36.62
CA GLY A 962 8.72 0.13 38.03
C GLY A 962 9.27 1.26 38.91
N ARG A 963 10.22 2.06 38.42
CA ARG A 963 10.79 3.24 39.08
C ARG A 963 11.37 4.24 38.07
N ALA A 964 11.68 5.45 38.54
CA ALA A 964 12.75 6.26 37.94
C ALA A 964 14.07 5.90 38.63
N ASN A 965 15.17 5.77 37.89
CA ASN A 965 16.48 5.53 38.48
C ASN A 965 17.10 6.88 38.88
N SER A 966 17.31 7.05 40.19
CA SER A 966 17.87 8.26 40.80
C SER A 966 19.23 8.66 40.23
N LYS A 967 19.99 7.71 39.68
CA LYS A 967 21.25 7.93 38.97
C LYS A 967 21.13 8.97 37.84
N TYR A 968 20.08 8.91 37.03
CA TYR A 968 19.96 9.68 35.78
C TYR A 968 19.38 11.10 35.94
N ALA A 969 18.92 11.46 37.14
CA ALA A 969 18.44 12.80 37.45
C ALA A 969 19.61 13.71 37.90
N LEU A 970 19.62 14.97 37.44
CA LEU A 970 20.55 15.96 37.95
C LEU A 970 20.21 16.34 39.40
N GLU A 971 21.22 16.33 40.27
CA GLU A 971 21.06 16.58 41.70
C GLU A 971 20.57 18.01 41.99
N GLY A 972 19.70 18.17 43.00
CA GLY A 972 19.08 19.45 43.34
C GLY A 972 17.96 19.93 42.41
N ARG A 973 17.73 19.27 41.25
CA ARG A 973 16.55 19.51 40.42
C ARG A 973 15.31 18.79 40.97
N GLN A 974 14.13 19.25 40.58
CA GLN A 974 12.85 18.62 40.87
C GLN A 974 12.21 18.11 39.56
N ILE A 975 11.38 17.08 39.66
CA ILE A 975 10.61 16.59 38.51
C ILE A 975 9.40 17.51 38.31
N GLU A 976 9.32 18.16 37.16
CA GLU A 976 8.11 18.87 36.73
C GLU A 976 7.17 17.86 36.07
N TRP A 977 5.92 17.80 36.54
CA TRP A 977 4.93 16.81 36.11
C TRP A 977 3.88 17.42 35.19
N PHE A 978 3.58 16.75 34.09
CA PHE A 978 2.69 17.21 33.02
C PHE A 978 1.53 16.24 32.85
N PRO A 979 0.27 16.72 32.80
CA PRO A 979 -0.89 15.86 32.58
C PRO A 979 -0.92 15.37 31.14
N VAL A 980 -1.15 14.06 30.94
CA VAL A 980 -1.37 13.51 29.61
C VAL A 980 -2.75 13.95 29.10
N ILE A 981 -2.77 14.74 28.02
CA ILE A 981 -4.00 15.42 27.55
C ILE A 981 -4.82 14.60 26.54
N SER A 982 -4.29 13.47 26.08
CA SER A 982 -4.85 12.60 25.05
C SER A 982 -4.32 11.17 25.22
N ILE A 983 -5.10 10.17 24.81
CA ILE A 983 -4.73 8.75 24.95
C ILE A 983 -4.32 8.09 23.62
N TYR A 984 -3.89 8.88 22.63
CA TYR A 984 -3.29 8.36 21.39
C TYR A 984 -1.77 8.21 21.51
N PHE A 985 -1.10 9.16 22.16
CA PHE A 985 0.34 9.12 22.48
C PHE A 985 0.56 9.64 23.91
N TRP A 986 1.81 9.70 24.37
CA TRP A 986 2.20 10.43 25.58
C TRP A 986 2.21 11.95 25.33
N GLU A 987 1.01 12.50 25.08
CA GLU A 987 0.80 13.90 24.71
C GLU A 987 0.71 14.83 25.92
N ILE A 988 1.47 15.92 25.89
CA ILE A 988 1.44 17.01 26.88
C ILE A 988 1.14 18.37 26.23
N ASN A 989 0.76 19.34 27.06
CA ASN A 989 0.26 20.64 26.61
C ASN A 989 1.41 21.64 26.36
N LEU A 990 1.60 22.03 25.09
CA LEU A 990 2.59 23.00 24.62
C LEU A 990 1.92 24.37 24.43
N ILE A 991 2.51 25.41 25.02
CA ILE A 991 1.92 26.76 25.13
C ILE A 991 2.51 27.75 24.13
N ASP A 992 3.83 27.77 23.94
CA ASP A 992 4.50 28.48 22.85
C ASP A 992 5.95 27.95 22.66
N VAL A 993 6.61 28.42 21.60
CA VAL A 993 8.05 28.23 21.36
C VAL A 993 8.73 29.60 21.28
N GLN A 994 9.86 29.76 21.96
CA GLN A 994 10.67 30.98 21.96
C GLN A 994 11.99 30.79 21.22
N LEU A 995 12.53 31.90 20.70
CA LEU A 995 13.88 31.98 20.12
C LEU A 995 14.60 33.17 20.75
N SER A 996 15.72 32.92 21.45
CA SER A 996 16.44 33.93 22.25
C SER A 996 15.49 34.78 23.11
N ASP A 997 14.66 34.11 23.92
CA ASP A 997 13.62 34.67 24.80
C ASP A 997 12.50 35.48 24.12
N GLN A 998 12.46 35.57 22.79
CA GLN A 998 11.35 36.16 22.05
C GLN A 998 10.27 35.10 21.79
N ASN A 999 9.04 35.34 22.29
CA ASN A 999 7.86 34.53 21.94
C ASN A 999 7.62 34.58 20.43
N LEU A 1000 7.67 33.42 19.77
CA LEU A 1000 7.31 33.33 18.35
C LEU A 1000 5.79 33.34 18.13
N LYS A 1001 4.98 33.22 19.21
CA LYS A 1001 3.50 33.23 19.17
C LYS A 1001 2.92 32.13 18.27
N ILE A 1002 3.71 31.09 18.02
CA ILE A 1002 3.43 29.95 17.13
C ILE A 1002 2.14 29.23 17.53
N CYS A 1003 1.84 29.23 18.82
CA CYS A 1003 0.67 28.58 19.42
C CYS A 1003 -0.42 29.56 19.88
N GLU A 1004 -0.26 30.89 19.73
CA GLU A 1004 -1.16 31.89 20.33
C GLU A 1004 -2.63 31.78 19.84
N ASN A 1005 -2.85 31.26 18.62
CA ASN A 1005 -4.16 31.03 18.03
C ASN A 1005 -4.50 29.54 17.82
N ARG A 1006 -3.70 28.59 18.34
CA ARG A 1006 -3.84 27.15 18.07
C ARG A 1006 -3.54 26.32 19.31
N LYS A 1007 -4.35 25.28 19.58
CA LYS A 1007 -4.05 24.32 20.66
C LYS A 1007 -2.89 23.41 20.26
N CYS A 1008 -1.67 23.88 20.49
CA CYS A 1008 -0.47 23.08 20.37
C CYS A 1008 -0.44 21.95 21.41
N ARG A 1009 0.27 20.88 21.05
CA ARG A 1009 0.47 19.67 21.86
C ARG A 1009 1.75 18.99 21.40
N ALA A 1010 2.47 18.37 22.32
CA ALA A 1010 3.70 17.65 22.04
C ALA A 1010 3.59 16.20 22.54
N ALA A 1011 3.91 15.23 21.70
CA ALA A 1011 4.12 13.84 22.12
C ALA A 1011 5.58 13.64 22.51
N ILE A 1012 5.84 13.04 23.68
CA ILE A 1012 7.19 12.63 24.07
C ILE A 1012 7.45 11.23 23.51
N ASP A 1013 8.43 11.10 22.62
CA ASP A 1013 8.56 9.94 21.71
C ASP A 1013 9.99 9.37 21.70
N THR A 1014 10.18 8.21 22.31
CA THR A 1014 11.47 7.49 22.32
C THR A 1014 11.80 6.79 20.99
N GLY A 1015 10.81 6.60 20.12
CA GLY A 1015 10.98 6.02 18.78
C GLY A 1015 11.47 7.03 17.73
N SER A 1016 11.22 8.32 17.94
CA SER A 1016 11.68 9.40 17.06
C SER A 1016 13.06 9.94 17.47
N SER A 1017 13.99 10.09 16.51
CA SER A 1017 15.32 10.66 16.81
C SER A 1017 15.29 12.17 17.08
N LEU A 1018 14.56 12.94 16.25
CA LEU A 1018 14.66 14.41 16.20
C LEU A 1018 13.52 15.14 16.92
N LEU A 1019 13.73 16.44 17.18
CA LEU A 1019 12.64 17.38 17.48
C LEU A 1019 11.85 17.66 16.19
N THR A 1020 10.53 17.46 16.19
CA THR A 1020 9.69 17.75 15.02
C THR A 1020 8.41 18.50 15.36
N GLY A 1021 7.82 19.14 14.35
CA GLY A 1021 6.51 19.78 14.45
C GLY A 1021 5.99 20.26 13.09
N PRO A 1022 4.75 20.78 13.02
CA PRO A 1022 4.08 21.10 11.76
C PRO A 1022 4.88 22.12 10.93
N SER A 1023 4.96 21.94 9.62
CA SER A 1023 5.85 22.76 8.76
C SER A 1023 5.50 24.24 8.83
N SER A 1024 4.20 24.56 8.86
CA SER A 1024 3.68 25.93 9.04
C SER A 1024 4.08 26.63 10.35
N LEU A 1025 4.68 25.90 11.30
CA LEU A 1025 5.14 26.39 12.60
C LEU A 1025 6.67 26.27 12.74
N MET A 1026 7.27 25.18 12.24
CA MET A 1026 8.70 24.89 12.37
C MET A 1026 9.56 25.56 11.30
N GLN A 1027 9.06 25.75 10.08
CA GLN A 1027 9.86 26.32 8.99
C GLN A 1027 10.38 27.75 9.31
N PRO A 1028 9.57 28.69 9.84
CA PRO A 1028 10.06 30.04 10.22
C PRO A 1028 10.99 30.07 11.45
N LEU A 1029 11.15 28.93 12.14
CA LEU A 1029 12.16 28.72 13.18
C LEU A 1029 13.46 28.20 12.53
N ILE A 1030 13.36 27.17 11.70
CA ILE A 1030 14.51 26.55 11.00
C ILE A 1030 15.19 27.55 10.05
N GLU A 1031 14.43 28.39 9.35
CA GLU A 1031 14.95 29.46 8.47
C GLU A 1031 15.77 30.54 9.22
N LYS A 1032 15.71 30.57 10.56
CA LYS A 1032 16.53 31.46 11.41
C LYS A 1032 17.75 30.75 12.01
N LEU A 1033 17.93 29.46 11.75
CA LEU A 1033 19.04 28.64 12.24
C LEU A 1033 20.03 28.36 11.10
N TYR A 1034 20.83 29.37 10.75
CA TYR A 1034 21.90 29.21 9.75
C TYR A 1034 23.09 28.46 10.35
N LEU A 1035 23.12 27.15 10.18
CA LEU A 1035 24.22 26.27 10.60
C LEU A 1035 25.22 26.06 9.45
N GLU A 1036 26.51 26.28 9.72
CA GLU A 1036 27.59 25.89 8.81
C GLU A 1036 27.97 24.41 9.00
N LYS A 1037 28.27 23.72 7.89
CA LYS A 1037 28.46 22.27 7.86
C LYS A 1037 29.61 21.78 8.74
N ASP A 1038 30.68 22.56 8.85
CA ASP A 1038 31.90 22.29 9.61
C ASP A 1038 31.79 22.67 11.10
N CYS A 1039 30.56 22.92 11.58
CA CYS A 1039 30.27 23.40 12.93
C CYS A 1039 30.83 24.79 13.28
N SER A 1040 31.45 25.53 12.36
CA SER A 1040 32.20 26.78 12.63
C SER A 1040 31.43 27.79 13.48
N ASN A 1041 30.13 27.92 13.19
CA ASN A 1041 29.25 28.93 13.73
C ASN A 1041 28.31 28.41 14.84
N LYS A 1042 28.45 27.14 15.26
CA LYS A 1042 27.57 26.46 16.23
C LYS A 1042 27.30 27.29 17.48
N SER A 1043 28.35 27.86 18.09
CA SER A 1043 28.26 28.67 19.31
C SER A 1043 27.62 30.06 19.12
N SER A 1044 27.33 30.48 17.88
CA SER A 1044 26.63 31.73 17.57
C SER A 1044 25.12 31.57 17.39
N LEU A 1045 24.63 30.32 17.32
CA LEU A 1045 23.22 30.01 17.14
C LEU A 1045 22.37 30.37 18.38
N PRO A 1046 21.09 30.75 18.20
CA PRO A 1046 20.22 31.18 19.29
C PRO A 1046 19.80 30.03 20.21
N ASN A 1047 19.41 30.36 21.45
CA ASN A 1047 18.73 29.41 22.33
C ASN A 1047 17.26 29.24 21.88
N ILE A 1048 16.75 28.01 22.00
CA ILE A 1048 15.35 27.66 21.68
C ILE A 1048 14.67 27.21 22.98
N SER A 1049 13.45 27.70 23.26
CA SER A 1049 12.75 27.36 24.50
C SER A 1049 11.32 26.87 24.25
N PHE A 1050 10.94 25.75 24.86
CA PHE A 1050 9.58 25.22 24.81
C PHE A 1050 8.84 25.53 26.10
N ILE A 1051 7.65 26.14 26.02
CA ILE A 1051 6.82 26.44 27.20
C ILE A 1051 5.76 25.35 27.36
N LEU A 1052 5.88 24.54 28.41
CA LEU A 1052 4.96 23.44 28.72
C LEU A 1052 4.10 23.78 29.96
N LYS A 1053 2.87 23.26 30.04
CA LYS A 1053 1.96 23.52 31.18
C LYS A 1053 1.87 22.32 32.13
N ASN A 1054 2.37 22.49 33.35
CA ASN A 1054 2.46 21.42 34.35
C ASN A 1054 1.10 21.11 35.03
N VAL A 1055 1.05 20.10 35.91
CA VAL A 1055 -0.15 19.67 36.64
C VAL A 1055 -0.74 20.72 37.60
N GLU A 1056 0.07 21.67 38.07
CA GLU A 1056 -0.40 22.81 38.88
C GLU A 1056 -1.01 23.92 38.00
N GLY A 1057 -0.90 23.80 36.68
CA GLY A 1057 -1.34 24.79 35.71
C GLY A 1057 -0.32 25.91 35.45
N LYS A 1058 0.88 25.82 36.05
CA LYS A 1058 2.01 26.73 35.85
C LYS A 1058 2.66 26.48 34.48
N GLU A 1059 3.16 27.54 33.87
CA GLU A 1059 3.98 27.48 32.66
C GLU A 1059 5.46 27.28 33.05
N VAL A 1060 6.10 26.30 32.41
CA VAL A 1060 7.45 25.83 32.69
C VAL A 1060 8.26 25.88 31.40
N LYS A 1061 9.43 26.53 31.46
CA LYS A 1061 10.31 26.77 30.32
C LYS A 1061 11.38 25.66 30.24
N PHE A 1062 11.52 25.06 29.05
CA PHE A 1062 12.51 24.04 28.75
C PHE A 1062 13.48 24.60 27.71
N ASP A 1063 14.66 25.01 28.16
CA ASP A 1063 15.67 25.71 27.37
C ASP A 1063 16.66 24.75 26.69
N PHE A 1064 16.93 24.97 25.41
CA PHE A 1064 17.90 24.23 24.60
C PHE A 1064 18.95 25.20 24.06
N THR A 1065 20.23 24.92 24.34
CA THR A 1065 21.37 25.61 23.73
C THR A 1065 21.76 24.93 22.42
N PRO A 1066 22.61 25.52 21.57
CA PRO A 1066 23.10 24.88 20.35
C PRO A 1066 23.72 23.49 20.59
N ASP A 1067 24.40 23.27 21.73
CA ASP A 1067 24.96 21.96 22.09
C ASP A 1067 23.90 20.89 22.43
N ASP A 1068 22.65 21.29 22.68
CA ASP A 1068 21.55 20.36 22.97
C ASP A 1068 20.76 19.97 21.71
N TYR A 1069 20.61 20.88 20.74
CA TYR A 1069 19.79 20.68 19.53
C TYR A 1069 20.56 20.51 18.21
N ILE A 1070 21.87 20.76 18.18
CA ILE A 1070 22.75 20.34 17.07
C ILE A 1070 23.21 18.89 17.31
N LEU A 1071 23.42 18.16 16.21
CA LEU A 1071 24.02 16.83 16.18
C LEU A 1071 25.34 16.91 15.41
N GLU A 1072 26.35 16.22 15.92
CA GLU A 1072 27.67 16.09 15.31
C GLU A 1072 27.80 14.66 14.79
N GLU A 1073 28.04 14.53 13.49
CA GLU A 1073 28.31 13.28 12.79
C GLU A 1073 29.77 13.30 12.32
N THR A 1074 30.42 12.15 12.22
CA THR A 1074 31.81 12.04 11.73
C THR A 1074 31.80 11.34 10.38
N ASP A 1075 32.40 11.98 9.38
CA ASP A 1075 32.49 11.44 8.02
C ASP A 1075 33.47 10.25 7.99
N GLU A 1076 33.02 9.08 7.56
CA GLU A 1076 33.83 7.86 7.58
C GLU A 1076 34.94 7.84 6.51
N GLU A 1077 34.86 8.68 5.46
CA GLU A 1077 35.91 8.76 4.43
C GLU A 1077 37.06 9.70 4.82
N ASP A 1078 36.79 10.72 5.64
CA ASP A 1078 37.69 11.86 5.90
C ASP A 1078 38.04 12.04 7.40
N ASN A 1079 37.16 11.65 8.32
CA ASN A 1079 37.16 11.93 9.77
C ASN A 1079 36.87 13.38 10.17
N SER A 1080 36.45 14.26 9.25
CA SER A 1080 35.85 15.55 9.62
C SER A 1080 34.52 15.36 10.37
N VAL A 1081 34.25 16.31 11.28
CA VAL A 1081 32.97 16.41 11.97
C VAL A 1081 32.05 17.31 11.15
N GLN A 1082 30.88 16.81 10.78
CA GLN A 1082 29.80 17.58 10.15
C GLN A 1082 28.68 17.84 11.17
N CYS A 1083 28.17 19.06 11.20
CA CYS A 1083 27.03 19.43 12.04
C CYS A 1083 25.70 19.41 11.26
N VAL A 1084 24.67 18.82 11.86
CA VAL A 1084 23.29 18.85 11.37
C VAL A 1084 22.33 19.33 12.45
N ILE A 1085 21.26 20.03 12.07
CA ILE A 1085 20.25 20.51 13.03
C ILE A 1085 19.36 19.32 13.42
N GLY A 1086 19.27 19.00 14.72
CA GLY A 1086 18.42 17.96 15.27
C GLY A 1086 16.92 18.31 15.32
N ILE A 1087 16.46 19.19 14.40
CA ILE A 1087 15.13 19.79 14.34
C ILE A 1087 14.64 19.73 12.89
N MET A 1088 13.43 19.20 12.65
CA MET A 1088 12.84 19.11 11.31
C MET A 1088 11.34 19.46 11.30
N SER A 1089 10.81 19.79 10.12
CA SER A 1089 9.37 19.90 9.87
C SER A 1089 8.73 18.54 9.60
N LEU A 1090 7.59 18.28 10.22
CA LEU A 1090 6.79 17.05 10.04
C LEU A 1090 5.29 17.35 10.20
N ASP A 1091 4.54 17.29 9.11
CA ASP A 1091 3.07 17.46 9.13
C ASP A 1091 2.36 16.11 9.33
N VAL A 1092 2.12 15.75 10.60
CA VAL A 1092 1.28 14.60 10.95
C VAL A 1092 -0.18 14.86 10.55
N PRO A 1093 -0.84 13.96 9.79
CA PRO A 1093 -2.22 14.18 9.33
C PRO A 1093 -3.26 14.00 10.44
N ALA A 1094 -4.43 14.62 10.24
CA ALA A 1094 -5.60 14.42 11.11
C ALA A 1094 -6.08 12.94 11.06
N PRO A 1095 -6.61 12.37 12.16
CA PRO A 1095 -6.91 13.02 13.45
C PRO A 1095 -5.74 13.06 14.45
N ARG A 1096 -4.58 12.48 14.11
CA ARG A 1096 -3.45 12.35 15.04
C ARG A 1096 -2.57 13.61 15.10
N GLY A 1097 -2.48 14.39 14.02
CA GLY A 1097 -1.91 15.73 14.02
C GLY A 1097 -2.94 16.86 13.77
N PRO A 1098 -2.51 18.13 13.74
CA PRO A 1098 -1.14 18.59 13.97
C PRO A 1098 -0.67 18.36 15.41
N ILE A 1099 0.62 18.10 15.57
CA ILE A 1099 1.29 17.73 16.83
C ILE A 1099 2.81 17.97 16.67
N PHE A 1100 3.49 18.31 17.76
CA PHE A 1100 4.95 18.30 17.84
C PHE A 1100 5.41 16.94 18.36
N VAL A 1101 6.55 16.44 17.88
CA VAL A 1101 7.15 15.19 18.37
C VAL A 1101 8.47 15.53 19.03
N PHE A 1102 8.57 15.30 20.33
CA PHE A 1102 9.76 15.54 21.12
C PHE A 1102 10.54 14.23 21.23
N GLY A 1103 11.38 14.01 20.21
CA GLY A 1103 12.22 12.83 20.06
C GLY A 1103 13.41 12.77 21.01
N ASN A 1104 14.34 11.85 20.72
CA ASN A 1104 15.54 11.59 21.51
C ASN A 1104 16.42 12.83 21.72
N VAL A 1105 16.43 13.83 20.82
CA VAL A 1105 17.06 15.15 21.06
C VAL A 1105 16.51 15.85 22.32
N PHE A 1106 15.19 15.79 22.58
CA PHE A 1106 14.57 16.33 23.80
C PHE A 1106 14.89 15.46 25.03
N ILE A 1107 14.71 14.14 24.88
CA ILE A 1107 14.84 13.15 25.97
C ILE A 1107 16.30 13.03 26.45
N ARG A 1108 17.27 13.33 25.57
CA ARG A 1108 18.70 13.49 25.91
C ARG A 1108 18.92 14.56 26.97
N LYS A 1109 18.26 15.73 26.87
CA LYS A 1109 18.38 16.78 27.88
C LYS A 1109 17.49 16.55 29.09
N TYR A 1110 16.29 16.01 28.87
CA TYR A 1110 15.28 15.82 29.92
C TYR A 1110 14.94 14.34 30.10
N TYR A 1111 15.55 13.75 31.14
CA TYR A 1111 15.26 12.39 31.59
C TYR A 1111 13.75 12.25 31.84
N SER A 1112 13.13 11.37 31.07
CA SER A 1112 11.68 11.33 30.90
C SER A 1112 11.07 10.15 31.64
N ILE A 1113 10.02 10.40 32.42
CA ILE A 1113 9.33 9.45 33.29
C ILE A 1113 7.88 9.38 32.86
N PHE A 1114 7.36 8.18 32.61
CA PHE A 1114 6.03 7.94 32.06
C PHE A 1114 5.19 7.18 33.09
N ASP A 1115 4.16 7.83 33.64
CA ASP A 1115 3.29 7.27 34.67
C ASP A 1115 1.95 6.80 34.08
N ASN A 1116 1.79 5.47 33.93
CA ASN A 1116 0.59 4.85 33.37
C ASN A 1116 -0.48 4.54 34.45
N ASP A 1117 -0.22 4.86 35.72
CA ASP A 1117 -1.19 4.81 36.80
C ASP A 1117 -1.96 6.13 36.92
N HIS A 1118 -1.24 7.26 36.88
CA HIS A 1118 -1.80 8.60 37.03
C HIS A 1118 -1.98 9.37 35.70
N LYS A 1119 -1.49 8.82 34.58
CA LYS A 1119 -1.48 9.45 33.24
C LYS A 1119 -0.72 10.77 33.26
N LEU A 1120 0.54 10.72 33.68
CA LEU A 1120 1.46 11.86 33.73
C LEU A 1120 2.76 11.56 32.96
N VAL A 1121 3.38 12.62 32.45
CA VAL A 1121 4.81 12.62 32.09
C VAL A 1121 5.57 13.47 33.09
N GLY A 1122 6.62 12.94 33.71
CA GLY A 1122 7.55 13.67 34.55
C GLY A 1122 8.83 13.98 33.76
N LEU A 1123 9.27 15.23 33.79
CA LEU A 1123 10.50 15.68 33.15
C LEU A 1123 11.47 16.24 34.20
N ILE A 1124 12.73 15.82 34.15
CA ILE A 1124 13.82 16.36 34.98
C ILE A 1124 15.09 16.45 34.12
N GLU A 1125 15.95 17.42 34.40
CA GLU A 1125 17.22 17.57 33.68
C GLU A 1125 18.11 16.34 33.90
N ALA A 1126 18.67 15.80 32.81
CA ALA A 1126 19.43 14.57 32.83
C ALA A 1126 20.85 14.77 33.38
N ARG A 1127 21.34 13.81 34.16
CA ARG A 1127 22.76 13.73 34.57
C ARG A 1127 23.55 12.94 33.53
N HIS A 1128 24.62 13.53 33.02
CA HIS A 1128 25.57 12.86 32.10
C HIS A 1128 27.00 12.73 32.66
N ASP A 1129 27.33 13.48 33.72
CA ASP A 1129 28.66 13.50 34.29
C ASP A 1129 28.81 12.45 35.41
N TRP A 1130 29.58 11.40 35.10
CA TRP A 1130 29.81 10.23 35.94
C TRP A 1130 31.20 10.23 36.59
N THR A 1131 31.52 11.33 37.28
CA THR A 1131 32.61 11.41 38.27
C THR A 1131 32.03 11.27 39.68
#